data_AF-A0A2N2J4L3-F1
#
_entry.id   AF-A0A2N2J4L3-F1
#
_cell.length_a   1.000
_cell.length_b   1.000
_cell.length_c   1.000
_cell.angle_alpha   90.00
_cell.angle_beta   90.00
_cell.angle_gamma   90.00
#
_symmetry.space_group_name_H-M   'P 1'
#
loop_
_entity.id
_entity.type
_entity.pdbx_description
1 polymer ?
#
loop_
_entity_poly.entity_id
_entity_poly.type
_entity_poly.pdbx_seq_one_letter_code
_entity_poly.pdbx_strand_id
1 'polypeptide(L)'
;MEKSLTLRQSFVIFSILASLWLLKHPYNGIWHDGVIYTFMAMKDLSPDTFAGDLFIKFGSQDNYTIFPQVYAVLIKFFGIYKSALMLTVVGQLLWIFAAVSLFRTFLKGKELCVALAILFFMRAYYGGFNCFQYAEPFVSPRIFSEALCILGVACILKGRYIISAVLFIISFLIHPLMTLGTGFIVYVYLLLTYPRILFSAPILVAAIFFLGIFKTEPFAGIFRVIPPEWHQIISVRSSFMFLTQWPLNSWAEVFFSISITAAACMFSKGVMRRLFFCVIIGACCGMLVNIIGGELLRLELIMQIQAWRALWFLQFISTLGAAVLIIKFLKLEENRLLLCSFFVLTWYSLTLGVISFGITLIFFYLCVRTSRDDLPSVKILRPFTFLIIVFIIIINITIPHIINMVRIFIKNDFHITLSSQLTEYALFNLFLPLVLLPVIFFFYYHWGKKPSLKIVFLSFAVLIFSLAIWDRQTSWSKMLESNQDDTAFFRNILPKNAAILWDASSEIPWFGARRPSYISAHQGSGVVFYQKTAIEYARRVKIILPLMDENPLQSKEIGRKLGWGLDKTKFKSNYSRVCRQAEELDYIVTTVNVPGRSIAHWRSAVPIVETHILEDGTFEEISEQDFYLYDCGEFKVKAATDQGN
;
A
#
# COMPACT_ATOMS: atom_id res chain seq x y z
N MET A 1 -38.44 -15.73 8.30
CA MET A 1 -38.18 -14.95 7.07
C MET A 1 -37.82 -13.53 7.49
N GLU A 2 -36.59 -13.07 7.24
CA GLU A 2 -36.29 -11.62 7.38
C GLU A 2 -37.18 -10.87 6.37
N LYS A 3 -37.92 -9.85 6.83
CA LYS A 3 -38.65 -8.96 5.93
C LYS A 3 -37.67 -8.33 4.94
N SER A 4 -38.05 -8.30 3.66
CA SER A 4 -37.27 -7.59 2.65
C SER A 4 -37.10 -6.12 3.06
N LEU A 5 -35.88 -5.59 2.86
CA LEU A 5 -35.60 -4.19 3.13
C LEU A 5 -36.47 -3.33 2.21
N THR A 6 -37.08 -2.29 2.78
CA THR A 6 -37.76 -1.26 2.00
C THR A 6 -36.74 -0.48 1.15
N LEU A 7 -37.19 0.13 0.04
CA LEU A 7 -36.33 0.94 -0.83
C LEU A 7 -35.56 2.02 -0.04
N ARG A 8 -36.23 2.70 0.90
CA ARG A 8 -35.61 3.71 1.77
C ARG A 8 -34.50 3.14 2.65
N GLN A 9 -34.69 1.93 3.19
CA GLN A 9 -33.66 1.27 4.01
C GLN A 9 -32.45 0.87 3.17
N SER A 10 -32.68 0.24 2.01
CA SER A 10 -31.61 -0.15 1.09
C SER A 10 -30.79 1.06 0.66
N PHE A 11 -31.46 2.18 0.37
CA PHE A 11 -30.79 3.43 0.02
C PHE A 11 -29.93 3.97 1.15
N VAL A 12 -30.44 4.08 2.38
CA VAL A 12 -29.65 4.57 3.52
C VAL A 12 -28.44 3.68 3.79
N ILE A 13 -28.61 2.36 3.74
CA ILE A 13 -27.51 1.41 3.94
C ILE A 13 -26.44 1.59 2.86
N PHE A 14 -26.86 1.65 1.59
CA PHE A 14 -25.95 1.88 0.48
C PHE A 14 -25.20 3.20 0.64
N SER A 15 -25.91 4.30 0.89
CA SER A 15 -25.32 5.63 1.03
C SER A 15 -24.28 5.67 2.15
N ILE A 16 -24.57 5.07 3.31
CA ILE A 16 -23.60 4.99 4.41
C ILE A 16 -22.38 4.16 3.97
N LEU A 17 -22.56 2.93 3.50
CA LEU A 17 -21.44 2.04 3.14
C LEU A 17 -20.58 2.61 2.01
N ALA A 18 -21.20 3.21 0.99
CA ALA A 18 -20.50 3.87 -0.10
C ALA A 18 -19.72 5.10 0.39
N SER A 19 -20.30 5.91 1.28
CA SER A 19 -19.58 7.04 1.89
C SER A 19 -18.35 6.58 2.68
N LEU A 20 -18.49 5.53 3.50
CA LEU A 20 -17.36 4.98 4.27
C LEU A 20 -16.24 4.52 3.34
N TRP A 21 -16.58 3.85 2.24
CA TRP A 21 -15.59 3.41 1.24
C TRP A 21 -14.87 4.59 0.59
N LEU A 22 -15.63 5.56 0.04
CA LEU A 22 -15.10 6.71 -0.70
C LEU A 22 -14.20 7.59 0.19
N LEU A 23 -14.59 7.80 1.45
CA LEU A 23 -13.80 8.59 2.40
C LEU A 23 -12.48 7.90 2.77
N LYS A 24 -12.47 6.56 2.82
CA LYS A 24 -11.28 5.76 3.18
C LYS A 24 -10.36 5.50 1.97
N HIS A 25 -10.90 5.52 0.76
CA HIS A 25 -10.19 5.22 -0.49
C HIS A 25 -10.25 6.39 -1.49
N PRO A 26 -9.72 7.58 -1.12
CA PRO A 26 -9.69 8.73 -2.01
C PRO A 26 -8.77 8.47 -3.21
N TYR A 27 -9.15 8.97 -4.38
CA TYR A 27 -8.31 8.91 -5.56
C TYR A 27 -7.27 10.03 -5.52
N ASN A 28 -5.99 9.66 -5.38
CA ASN A 28 -4.87 10.60 -5.28
C ASN A 28 -4.12 10.80 -6.61
N GLY A 29 -4.62 10.25 -7.72
CA GLY A 29 -3.90 10.14 -9.00
C GLY A 29 -3.01 8.90 -9.08
N ILE A 30 -2.01 8.94 -9.94
CA ILE A 30 -0.99 7.90 -10.08
C ILE A 30 0.04 8.09 -8.98
N TRP A 31 0.07 7.14 -8.05
CA TRP A 31 0.80 7.24 -6.79
C TRP A 31 1.41 5.89 -6.41
N HIS A 32 2.52 5.90 -5.67
CA HIS A 32 3.21 4.70 -5.17
C HIS A 32 3.51 3.71 -6.30
N ASP A 33 3.13 2.43 -6.15
CA ASP A 33 3.38 1.40 -7.16
C ASP A 33 2.64 1.70 -8.48
N GLY A 34 1.58 2.51 -8.44
CA GLY A 34 0.90 2.96 -9.65
C GLY A 34 1.83 3.71 -10.60
N VAL A 35 2.85 4.41 -10.07
CA VAL A 35 3.88 5.07 -10.89
C VAL A 35 4.67 4.03 -11.67
N ILE A 36 5.11 2.95 -10.99
CA ILE A 36 5.89 1.86 -11.57
C ILE A 36 5.10 1.13 -12.66
N TYR A 37 3.85 0.74 -12.39
CA TYR A 37 3.05 0.01 -13.37
C TYR A 37 2.62 0.88 -14.56
N THR A 38 2.41 2.17 -14.34
CA THR A 38 2.18 3.12 -15.44
C THR A 38 3.43 3.25 -16.31
N PHE A 39 4.62 3.35 -15.69
CA PHE A 39 5.90 3.38 -16.42
C PHE A 39 6.13 2.11 -17.25
N MET A 40 5.90 0.92 -16.68
CA MET A 40 6.01 -0.34 -17.42
C MET A 40 5.08 -0.37 -18.64
N ALA A 41 3.85 0.12 -18.50
CA ALA A 41 2.91 0.22 -19.61
C ALA A 41 3.36 1.24 -20.68
N MET A 42 3.98 2.36 -20.27
CA MET A 42 4.56 3.34 -21.20
C MET A 42 5.77 2.80 -21.94
N LYS A 43 6.63 2.02 -21.28
CA LYS A 43 7.73 1.29 -21.92
C LYS A 43 7.22 0.42 -23.06
N ASP A 44 6.14 -0.33 -22.86
CA ASP A 44 5.58 -1.20 -23.91
C ASP A 44 5.08 -0.39 -25.12
N LEU A 45 4.65 0.85 -24.92
CA LEU A 45 4.25 1.77 -25.98
C LEU A 45 5.43 2.49 -26.66
N SER A 46 6.58 2.59 -25.99
CA SER A 46 7.75 3.34 -26.47
C SER A 46 9.06 2.67 -26.01
N PRO A 47 9.34 1.45 -26.49
CA PRO A 47 10.47 0.66 -26.00
C PRO A 47 11.81 1.33 -26.28
N ASP A 48 11.97 1.94 -27.46
CA ASP A 48 13.22 2.60 -27.86
C ASP A 48 13.57 3.79 -26.95
N THR A 49 12.56 4.50 -26.45
CA THR A 49 12.70 5.63 -25.53
C THR A 49 13.19 5.19 -24.16
N PHE A 50 12.61 4.12 -23.62
CA PHE A 50 12.82 3.75 -22.22
C PHE A 50 13.84 2.64 -22.00
N ALA A 51 14.34 1.97 -23.04
CA ALA A 51 15.28 0.84 -22.95
C ALA A 51 16.50 1.09 -22.04
N GLY A 52 16.98 2.34 -21.96
CA GLY A 52 18.12 2.73 -21.12
C GLY A 52 17.77 3.03 -19.66
N ASP A 53 16.49 3.08 -19.29
CA ASP A 53 16.06 3.40 -17.93
C ASP A 53 16.45 2.29 -16.95
N LEU A 54 17.06 2.68 -15.82
CA LEU A 54 17.59 1.75 -14.83
C LEU A 54 16.56 0.74 -14.32
N PHE A 55 15.28 1.13 -14.24
CA PHE A 55 14.24 0.26 -13.73
C PHE A 55 14.05 -1.01 -14.58
N ILE A 56 14.35 -0.95 -15.89
CA ILE A 56 14.12 -2.05 -16.83
C ILE A 56 15.41 -2.59 -17.45
N LYS A 57 16.51 -1.80 -17.43
CA LYS A 57 17.79 -2.10 -18.11
C LYS A 57 18.32 -3.51 -17.86
N PHE A 58 18.14 -4.05 -16.65
CA PHE A 58 18.63 -5.38 -16.27
C PHE A 58 17.52 -6.42 -16.06
N GLY A 59 16.29 -6.08 -16.42
CA GLY A 59 15.08 -6.83 -16.08
C GLY A 59 14.25 -6.10 -15.03
N SER A 60 12.93 -6.31 -15.07
CA SER A 60 12.00 -5.74 -14.11
C SER A 60 10.94 -6.78 -13.71
N GLN A 61 10.00 -6.37 -12.85
CA GLN A 61 8.91 -7.25 -12.40
C GLN A 61 7.86 -7.50 -13.49
N ASP A 62 7.87 -6.72 -14.58
CA ASP A 62 6.96 -6.87 -15.74
C ASP A 62 7.07 -8.25 -16.41
N ASN A 63 8.21 -8.91 -16.30
CA ASN A 63 8.43 -10.30 -16.76
C ASN A 63 7.49 -11.33 -16.10
N TYR A 64 6.88 -11.00 -14.96
CA TYR A 64 6.06 -11.92 -14.17
C TYR A 64 4.59 -11.52 -14.08
N THR A 65 4.15 -10.52 -14.85
CA THR A 65 2.76 -10.05 -14.85
C THR A 65 2.28 -9.68 -16.24
N ILE A 66 1.00 -9.95 -16.51
CA ILE A 66 0.31 -9.51 -17.74
C ILE A 66 -0.33 -8.11 -17.61
N PHE A 67 -0.23 -7.48 -16.44
CA PHE A 67 -0.94 -6.23 -16.14
C PHE A 67 -0.44 -5.03 -16.97
N PRO A 68 0.88 -4.77 -17.10
CA PRO A 68 1.38 -3.65 -17.90
C PRO A 68 0.91 -3.68 -19.36
N GLN A 69 0.80 -4.86 -19.96
CA GLN A 69 0.37 -5.03 -21.36
C GLN A 69 -1.11 -4.64 -21.52
N VAL A 70 -1.96 -5.06 -20.58
CA VAL A 70 -3.37 -4.63 -20.55
C VAL A 70 -3.48 -3.13 -20.33
N TYR A 71 -2.66 -2.58 -19.43
CA TYR A 71 -2.66 -1.16 -19.12
C TYR A 71 -2.14 -0.31 -20.30
N ALA A 72 -1.12 -0.78 -21.03
CA ALA A 72 -0.59 -0.14 -22.22
C ALA A 72 -1.66 0.01 -23.32
N VAL A 73 -2.48 -1.04 -23.54
CA VAL A 73 -3.62 -0.97 -24.45
C VAL A 73 -4.57 0.15 -24.06
N LEU A 74 -4.90 0.27 -22.76
CA LEU A 74 -5.79 1.33 -22.28
C LEU A 74 -5.16 2.72 -22.43
N ILE A 75 -3.88 2.88 -22.06
CA ILE A 75 -3.15 4.15 -22.20
C ILE A 75 -3.13 4.60 -23.66
N LYS A 76 -2.96 3.67 -24.61
CA LYS A 76 -3.00 3.97 -26.04
C LYS A 76 -4.33 4.60 -26.48
N PHE A 77 -5.45 4.17 -25.92
CA PHE A 77 -6.79 4.66 -26.31
C PHE A 77 -7.29 5.85 -25.50
N PHE A 78 -7.02 5.90 -24.20
CA PHE A 78 -7.61 6.87 -23.29
C PHE A 78 -6.60 7.86 -22.69
N GLY A 79 -5.31 7.66 -22.92
CA GLY A 79 -4.23 8.37 -22.25
C GLY A 79 -3.98 7.87 -20.83
N ILE A 80 -2.92 8.38 -20.19
CA ILE A 80 -2.45 7.96 -18.88
C ILE A 80 -3.51 8.18 -17.81
N TYR A 81 -3.96 9.44 -17.64
CA TYR A 81 -4.93 9.83 -16.60
C TYR A 81 -6.22 9.00 -16.62
N LYS A 82 -6.94 8.95 -17.75
CA LYS A 82 -8.25 8.28 -17.83
C LYS A 82 -8.12 6.76 -17.63
N SER A 83 -7.03 6.16 -18.12
CA SER A 83 -6.77 4.74 -17.95
C SER A 83 -6.50 4.38 -16.48
N ALA A 84 -5.67 5.19 -15.80
CA ALA A 84 -5.40 5.03 -14.37
C ALA A 84 -6.68 5.14 -13.54
N LEU A 85 -7.49 6.17 -13.79
CA LEU A 85 -8.77 6.39 -13.12
C LEU A 85 -9.73 5.22 -13.34
N MET A 86 -9.90 4.79 -14.60
CA MET A 86 -10.81 3.70 -14.95
C MET A 86 -10.38 2.39 -14.27
N LEU A 87 -9.11 2.02 -14.35
CA LEU A 87 -8.60 0.81 -13.71
C LEU A 87 -8.74 0.88 -12.18
N THR A 88 -8.50 2.04 -11.57
CA THR A 88 -8.69 2.22 -10.13
C THR A 88 -10.15 1.97 -9.74
N VAL A 89 -11.10 2.61 -10.44
CA VAL A 89 -12.54 2.44 -10.16
C VAL A 89 -12.99 0.99 -10.39
N VAL A 90 -12.60 0.37 -11.52
CA VAL A 90 -12.95 -1.02 -11.82
C VAL A 90 -12.35 -1.98 -10.79
N GLY A 91 -11.10 -1.77 -10.40
CA GLY A 91 -10.43 -2.54 -9.36
C GLY A 91 -11.16 -2.46 -8.02
N GLN A 92 -11.52 -1.26 -7.58
CA GLN A 92 -12.28 -1.06 -6.34
C GLN A 92 -13.66 -1.72 -6.37
N LEU A 93 -14.41 -1.57 -7.47
CA LEU A 93 -15.72 -2.20 -7.63
C LEU A 93 -15.62 -3.73 -7.62
N LEU A 94 -14.64 -4.30 -8.33
CA LEU A 94 -14.38 -5.73 -8.35
C LEU A 94 -14.00 -6.25 -6.95
N TRP A 95 -13.17 -5.50 -6.23
CA TRP A 95 -12.77 -5.85 -4.87
C TRP A 95 -13.95 -5.82 -3.89
N ILE A 96 -14.78 -4.77 -3.92
CA ILE A 96 -16.00 -4.70 -3.12
C ILE A 96 -16.92 -5.89 -3.43
N PHE A 97 -17.12 -6.19 -4.71
CA PHE A 97 -17.93 -7.34 -5.13
C PHE A 97 -17.38 -8.66 -4.59
N ALA A 98 -16.06 -8.84 -4.63
CA ALA A 98 -15.38 -10.01 -4.08
C ALA A 98 -15.61 -10.13 -2.57
N ALA A 99 -15.35 -9.06 -1.83
CA ALA A 99 -15.53 -9.02 -0.38
C ALA A 99 -16.97 -9.33 0.04
N VAL A 100 -17.95 -8.69 -0.60
CA VAL A 100 -19.39 -8.95 -0.38
C VAL A 100 -19.71 -10.41 -0.69
N SER A 101 -19.18 -10.97 -1.78
CA SER A 101 -19.43 -12.35 -2.20
C SER A 101 -18.91 -13.39 -1.20
N LEU A 102 -17.74 -13.14 -0.61
CA LEU A 102 -17.17 -13.99 0.42
C LEU A 102 -17.95 -13.84 1.74
N PHE A 103 -18.18 -12.62 2.21
CA PHE A 103 -18.86 -12.37 3.49
C PHE A 103 -20.30 -12.90 3.48
N ARG A 104 -21.01 -12.81 2.35
CA ARG A 104 -22.36 -13.39 2.16
C ARG A 104 -22.41 -14.91 2.27
N THR A 105 -21.27 -15.60 2.18
CA THR A 105 -21.21 -17.04 2.43
C THR A 105 -21.53 -17.38 3.89
N PHE A 106 -21.32 -16.42 4.79
CA PHE A 106 -21.42 -16.62 6.23
C PHE A 106 -22.45 -15.73 6.91
N LEU A 107 -22.59 -14.48 6.47
CA LEU A 107 -23.41 -13.45 7.12
C LEU A 107 -24.54 -12.99 6.21
N LYS A 108 -25.69 -12.66 6.79
CA LYS A 108 -26.90 -12.20 6.08
C LYS A 108 -27.51 -10.98 6.77
N GLY A 109 -28.36 -10.26 6.05
CA GLY A 109 -29.13 -9.14 6.58
C GLY A 109 -28.26 -8.12 7.33
N LYS A 110 -28.63 -7.82 8.59
CA LYS A 110 -27.93 -6.85 9.43
C LYS A 110 -26.48 -7.22 9.72
N GLU A 111 -26.21 -8.51 9.88
CA GLU A 111 -24.88 -9.02 10.23
C GLU A 111 -23.90 -8.76 9.09
N LEU A 112 -24.36 -8.88 7.83
CA LEU A 112 -23.56 -8.52 6.66
C LEU A 112 -23.27 -7.02 6.60
N CYS A 113 -24.26 -6.15 6.85
CA CYS A 113 -24.05 -4.71 6.82
C CYS A 113 -23.05 -4.24 7.89
N VAL A 114 -23.14 -4.81 9.10
CA VAL A 114 -22.15 -4.56 10.17
C VAL A 114 -20.76 -5.03 9.75
N ALA A 115 -20.65 -6.21 9.13
CA ALA A 115 -19.37 -6.73 8.67
C ALA A 115 -18.74 -5.89 7.56
N LEU A 116 -19.53 -5.39 6.60
CA LEU A 116 -19.06 -4.49 5.55
C LEU A 116 -18.64 -3.13 6.12
N ALA A 117 -19.40 -2.60 7.10
CA ALA A 117 -19.02 -1.38 7.79
C ALA A 117 -17.67 -1.52 8.49
N ILE A 118 -17.43 -2.65 9.19
CA ILE A 118 -16.14 -2.96 9.81
C ILE A 118 -15.05 -3.08 8.75
N LEU A 119 -15.28 -3.85 7.68
CA LEU A 119 -14.31 -4.05 6.59
C LEU A 119 -13.87 -2.72 5.97
N PHE A 120 -14.82 -1.84 5.63
CA PHE A 120 -14.53 -0.57 4.95
C PHE A 120 -13.85 0.47 5.84
N PHE A 121 -13.83 0.24 7.16
CA PHE A 121 -13.25 1.16 8.12
C PHE A 121 -12.01 0.63 8.83
N MET A 122 -11.84 -0.69 8.89
CA MET A 122 -10.69 -1.30 9.54
C MET A 122 -9.39 -0.92 8.87
N ARG A 123 -8.33 -0.78 9.68
CA ARG A 123 -7.00 -0.50 9.15
C ARG A 123 -6.66 -1.63 8.18
N ALA A 124 -6.35 -1.26 6.94
CA ALA A 124 -6.08 -2.20 5.87
C ALA A 124 -4.59 -2.57 5.76
N TYR A 125 -3.74 -1.89 6.53
CA TYR A 125 -2.30 -2.08 6.51
C TYR A 125 -1.88 -3.47 6.96
N TYR A 126 -0.83 -3.98 6.31
CA TYR A 126 -0.18 -5.24 6.66
C TYR A 126 1.32 -5.17 6.33
N GLY A 127 2.12 -6.01 7.00
CA GLY A 127 3.58 -6.02 6.85
C GLY A 127 4.28 -4.90 7.60
N GLY A 128 5.58 -4.73 7.32
CA GLY A 128 6.42 -3.72 7.96
C GLY A 128 6.17 -2.30 7.45
N PHE A 129 6.36 -1.31 8.33
CA PHE A 129 6.40 0.12 8.01
C PHE A 129 5.11 0.70 7.40
N ASN A 130 4.00 -0.06 7.41
CA ASN A 130 2.71 0.35 6.84
C ASN A 130 2.80 0.71 5.34
N CYS A 131 3.74 0.10 4.61
CA CYS A 131 3.93 0.33 3.17
C CYS A 131 2.82 -0.28 2.31
N PHE A 132 2.14 -1.32 2.81
CA PHE A 132 1.14 -2.05 2.04
C PHE A 132 -0.19 -2.07 2.77
N GLN A 133 -1.26 -1.97 2.00
CA GLN A 133 -2.63 -2.13 2.46
C GLN A 133 -3.42 -2.93 1.42
N TYR A 134 -4.41 -3.71 1.86
CA TYR A 134 -5.35 -4.29 0.90
C TYR A 134 -6.25 -3.19 0.33
N ALA A 135 -6.91 -3.46 -0.80
CA ALA A 135 -7.83 -2.53 -1.46
C ALA A 135 -7.21 -1.17 -1.79
N GLU A 136 -5.99 -1.13 -2.31
CA GLU A 136 -5.29 0.13 -2.56
C GLU A 136 -6.08 1.12 -3.42
N PRO A 137 -6.09 2.43 -3.07
CA PRO A 137 -6.92 3.42 -3.74
C PRO A 137 -6.29 3.98 -5.03
N PHE A 138 -5.40 3.23 -5.68
CA PHE A 138 -4.68 3.62 -6.89
C PHE A 138 -4.51 2.43 -7.84
N VAL A 139 -4.10 2.72 -9.08
CA VAL A 139 -3.93 1.70 -10.13
C VAL A 139 -2.77 0.76 -9.81
N SER A 140 -3.07 -0.45 -9.35
CA SER A 140 -2.08 -1.52 -9.14
C SER A 140 -2.67 -2.88 -9.51
N PRO A 141 -1.86 -3.87 -9.93
CA PRO A 141 -2.35 -5.24 -10.14
C PRO A 141 -2.81 -5.92 -8.86
N ARG A 142 -2.41 -5.40 -7.68
CA ARG A 142 -2.73 -6.00 -6.38
C ARG A 142 -4.23 -6.02 -6.12
N ILE A 143 -4.94 -4.91 -6.34
CA ILE A 143 -6.38 -4.85 -6.07
C ILE A 143 -7.18 -5.88 -6.89
N PHE A 144 -6.77 -6.14 -8.14
CA PHE A 144 -7.39 -7.14 -8.99
C PHE A 144 -7.06 -8.57 -8.52
N SER A 145 -5.79 -8.83 -8.22
CA SER A 145 -5.35 -10.13 -7.70
C SER A 145 -6.00 -10.47 -6.35
N GLU A 146 -6.11 -9.50 -5.45
CA GLU A 146 -6.82 -9.65 -4.18
C GLU A 146 -8.29 -10.02 -4.40
N ALA A 147 -8.98 -9.29 -5.28
CA ALA A 147 -10.39 -9.55 -5.58
C ALA A 147 -10.61 -10.96 -6.17
N LEU A 148 -9.76 -11.38 -7.11
CA LEU A 148 -9.82 -12.71 -7.70
C LEU A 148 -9.49 -13.81 -6.67
N CYS A 149 -8.50 -13.61 -5.82
CA CYS A 149 -8.20 -14.50 -4.70
C CYS A 149 -9.40 -14.65 -3.74
N ILE A 150 -10.03 -13.53 -3.35
CA ILE A 150 -11.21 -13.51 -2.47
C ILE A 150 -12.38 -14.26 -3.12
N LEU A 151 -12.66 -14.02 -4.41
CA LEU A 151 -13.68 -14.74 -5.17
C LEU A 151 -13.36 -16.24 -5.29
N GLY A 152 -12.09 -16.58 -5.50
CA GLY A 152 -11.59 -17.94 -5.55
C GLY A 152 -11.85 -18.68 -4.24
N VAL A 153 -11.55 -18.06 -3.11
CA VAL A 153 -11.88 -18.59 -1.78
C VAL A 153 -13.40 -18.73 -1.62
N ALA A 154 -14.20 -17.73 -1.98
CA ALA A 154 -15.66 -17.82 -1.92
C ALA A 154 -16.21 -18.98 -2.76
N CYS A 155 -15.59 -19.28 -3.91
CA CYS A 155 -15.95 -20.42 -4.76
C CYS A 155 -15.60 -21.76 -4.09
N ILE A 156 -14.42 -21.91 -3.49
CA ILE A 156 -14.03 -23.11 -2.73
C ILE A 156 -15.02 -23.39 -1.60
N LEU A 157 -15.39 -22.37 -0.85
CA LEU A 157 -16.34 -22.52 0.27
C LEU A 157 -17.75 -22.93 -0.20
N LYS A 158 -18.09 -22.67 -1.47
CA LYS A 158 -19.35 -23.08 -2.12
C LYS A 158 -19.20 -24.39 -2.92
N GLY A 159 -18.07 -25.08 -2.83
CA GLY A 159 -17.80 -26.34 -3.56
C GLY A 159 -17.50 -26.16 -5.06
N ARG A 160 -17.24 -24.95 -5.54
CA ARG A 160 -16.98 -24.62 -6.96
C ARG A 160 -15.48 -24.59 -7.26
N TYR A 161 -14.83 -25.75 -7.20
CA TYR A 161 -13.37 -25.85 -7.28
C TYR A 161 -12.77 -25.44 -8.63
N ILE A 162 -13.42 -25.78 -9.76
CA ILE A 162 -12.92 -25.44 -11.10
C ILE A 162 -12.89 -23.92 -11.31
N ILE A 163 -13.98 -23.24 -10.98
CA ILE A 163 -14.06 -21.77 -11.07
C ILE A 163 -13.00 -21.13 -10.17
N SER A 164 -12.82 -21.68 -8.96
CA SER A 164 -11.76 -21.21 -8.07
C SER A 164 -10.36 -21.36 -8.70
N ALA A 165 -10.04 -22.52 -9.26
CA ALA A 165 -8.75 -22.75 -9.93
C ALA A 165 -8.51 -21.75 -11.07
N VAL A 166 -9.52 -21.49 -11.91
CA VAL A 166 -9.42 -20.49 -12.98
C VAL A 166 -9.17 -19.09 -12.41
N LEU A 167 -9.88 -18.69 -11.36
CA LEU A 167 -9.68 -17.39 -10.70
C LEU A 167 -8.28 -17.25 -10.11
N PHE A 168 -7.75 -18.30 -9.47
CA PHE A 168 -6.38 -18.32 -8.95
C PHE A 168 -5.33 -18.26 -10.07
N ILE A 169 -5.55 -18.94 -11.19
CA ILE A 169 -4.64 -18.86 -12.36
C ILE A 169 -4.61 -17.45 -12.92
N ILE A 170 -5.77 -16.82 -13.16
CA ILE A 170 -5.84 -15.44 -13.65
C ILE A 170 -5.19 -14.48 -12.64
N SER A 171 -5.48 -14.66 -11.35
CA SER A 171 -4.84 -13.88 -10.27
C SER A 171 -3.32 -14.03 -10.29
N PHE A 172 -2.81 -15.24 -10.49
CA PHE A 172 -1.38 -15.52 -10.53
C PHE A 172 -0.71 -14.81 -11.71
N LEU A 173 -1.34 -14.81 -12.90
CA LEU A 173 -0.85 -14.09 -14.08
C LEU A 173 -0.85 -12.57 -13.89
N ILE A 174 -1.78 -12.03 -13.10
CA ILE A 174 -1.83 -10.59 -12.79
C ILE A 174 -0.82 -10.22 -11.71
N HIS A 175 -0.75 -11.00 -10.62
CA HIS A 175 0.18 -10.75 -9.53
C HIS A 175 0.53 -12.05 -8.78
N PRO A 176 1.69 -12.66 -9.08
CA PRO A 176 2.11 -13.91 -8.45
C PRO A 176 2.22 -13.84 -6.93
N LEU A 177 2.87 -12.81 -6.38
CA LEU A 177 3.17 -12.74 -4.95
C LEU A 177 1.92 -12.69 -4.06
N MET A 178 0.91 -11.90 -4.45
CA MET A 178 -0.37 -11.84 -3.73
C MET A 178 -1.11 -13.18 -3.79
N THR A 179 -1.06 -13.82 -4.96
CA THR A 179 -1.72 -15.10 -5.22
C THR A 179 -1.07 -16.26 -4.49
N LEU A 180 0.26 -16.32 -4.42
CA LEU A 180 0.98 -17.38 -3.70
C LEU A 180 0.63 -17.42 -2.22
N GLY A 181 0.53 -16.25 -1.56
CA GLY A 181 0.14 -16.16 -0.15
C GLY A 181 -1.24 -16.76 0.12
N THR A 182 -2.25 -16.35 -0.63
CA THR A 182 -3.62 -16.88 -0.46
C THR A 182 -3.78 -18.29 -1.01
N GLY A 183 -3.06 -18.63 -2.09
CA GLY A 183 -2.99 -19.97 -2.65
C GLY A 183 -2.46 -20.98 -1.64
N PHE A 184 -1.43 -20.63 -0.87
CA PHE A 184 -0.93 -21.46 0.23
C PHE A 184 -1.98 -21.65 1.34
N ILE A 185 -2.68 -20.57 1.74
CA ILE A 185 -3.78 -20.67 2.73
C ILE A 185 -4.89 -21.60 2.22
N VAL A 186 -5.26 -21.50 0.94
CA VAL A 186 -6.21 -22.39 0.28
C VAL A 186 -5.69 -23.84 0.26
N TYR A 187 -4.42 -24.05 -0.04
CA TYR A 187 -3.81 -25.37 -0.01
C TYR A 187 -3.92 -26.01 1.38
N VAL A 188 -3.61 -25.26 2.46
CA VAL A 188 -3.80 -25.71 3.84
C VAL A 188 -5.27 -26.02 4.13
N TYR A 189 -6.19 -25.15 3.69
CA TYR A 189 -7.63 -25.39 3.84
C TYR A 189 -8.09 -26.67 3.17
N LEU A 190 -7.64 -26.91 1.93
CA LEU A 190 -7.96 -28.11 1.17
C LEU A 190 -7.31 -29.35 1.79
N LEU A 191 -6.08 -29.26 2.29
CA LEU A 191 -5.40 -30.33 3.02
C LEU A 191 -6.18 -30.78 4.26
N LEU A 192 -6.64 -29.82 5.07
CA LEU A 192 -7.48 -30.11 6.26
C LEU A 192 -8.89 -30.60 5.90
N THR A 193 -9.32 -30.41 4.66
CA THR A 193 -10.61 -30.91 4.17
C THR A 193 -10.47 -32.29 3.52
N TYR A 194 -9.37 -32.53 2.81
CA TYR A 194 -9.07 -33.71 2.03
C TYR A 194 -7.60 -34.11 2.24
N PRO A 195 -7.30 -34.97 3.24
CA PRO A 195 -5.92 -35.31 3.61
C PRO A 195 -5.07 -35.88 2.47
N ARG A 196 -5.70 -36.50 1.45
CA ARG A 196 -5.01 -37.02 0.25
C ARG A 196 -4.25 -35.94 -0.53
N ILE A 197 -4.61 -34.66 -0.38
CA ILE A 197 -3.90 -33.55 -1.02
C ILE A 197 -2.45 -33.44 -0.52
N LEU A 198 -2.13 -33.98 0.66
CA LEU A 198 -0.76 -34.04 1.17
C LEU A 198 0.22 -34.68 0.18
N PHE A 199 -0.22 -35.67 -0.59
CA PHE A 199 0.62 -36.35 -1.59
C PHE A 199 1.05 -35.44 -2.75
N SER A 200 0.39 -34.29 -2.94
CA SER A 200 0.82 -33.29 -3.93
C SER A 200 2.02 -32.46 -3.45
N ALA A 201 2.25 -32.34 -2.13
CA ALA A 201 3.34 -31.50 -1.60
C ALA A 201 4.73 -31.96 -2.08
N PRO A 202 5.10 -33.26 -1.96
CA PRO A 202 6.39 -33.74 -2.46
C PRO A 202 6.56 -33.51 -3.96
N ILE A 203 5.48 -33.62 -4.75
CA ILE A 203 5.51 -33.39 -6.20
C ILE A 203 5.78 -31.92 -6.51
N LEU A 204 5.11 -30.99 -5.82
CA LEU A 204 5.32 -29.56 -5.99
C LEU A 204 6.74 -29.15 -5.59
N VAL A 205 7.23 -29.66 -4.46
CA VAL A 205 8.60 -29.43 -4.01
C VAL A 205 9.60 -29.99 -5.02
N ALA A 206 9.43 -31.24 -5.45
CA ALA A 206 10.29 -31.87 -6.45
C ALA A 206 10.29 -31.09 -7.77
N ALA A 207 9.15 -30.57 -8.23
CA ALA A 207 9.07 -29.75 -9.44
C ALA A 207 9.86 -28.43 -9.29
N ILE A 208 9.72 -27.73 -8.16
CA ILE A 208 10.48 -26.51 -7.88
C ILE A 208 11.99 -26.79 -7.85
N PHE A 209 12.40 -27.86 -7.16
CA PHE A 209 13.81 -28.26 -7.09
C PHE A 209 14.35 -28.69 -8.46
N PHE A 210 13.56 -29.44 -9.24
CA PHE A 210 13.90 -29.84 -10.60
C PHE A 210 14.14 -28.62 -11.48
N LEU A 211 13.20 -27.66 -11.51
CA LEU A 211 13.37 -26.41 -12.27
C LEU A 211 14.59 -25.60 -11.81
N GLY A 212 14.86 -25.59 -10.51
CA GLY A 212 16.06 -24.95 -9.95
C GLY A 212 17.37 -25.64 -10.36
N ILE A 213 17.42 -26.98 -10.39
CA ILE A 213 18.59 -27.77 -10.82
C ILE A 213 18.91 -27.47 -12.29
N PHE A 214 17.87 -27.36 -13.13
CA PHE A 214 18.00 -26.97 -14.53
C PHE A 214 18.17 -25.45 -14.74
N LYS A 215 18.43 -24.69 -13.67
CA LYS A 215 18.70 -23.24 -13.70
C LYS A 215 17.62 -22.43 -14.44
N THR A 216 16.36 -22.88 -14.36
CA THR A 216 15.23 -22.14 -14.94
C THR A 216 14.88 -20.98 -14.02
N GLU A 217 14.95 -19.73 -14.50
CA GLU A 217 14.55 -18.57 -13.71
C GLU A 217 13.02 -18.51 -13.53
N PRO A 218 12.52 -18.07 -12.36
CA PRO A 218 13.26 -17.61 -11.18
C PRO A 218 13.67 -18.75 -10.21
N PHE A 219 13.36 -20.02 -10.54
CA PHE A 219 13.55 -21.17 -9.65
C PHE A 219 15.01 -21.47 -9.31
N ALA A 220 15.96 -21.08 -10.17
CA ALA A 220 17.39 -21.17 -9.89
C ALA A 220 17.79 -20.44 -8.59
N GLY A 221 17.05 -19.39 -8.21
CA GLY A 221 17.28 -18.61 -7.01
C GLY A 221 17.06 -19.38 -5.69
N ILE A 222 16.50 -20.60 -5.71
CA ILE A 222 16.40 -21.44 -4.50
C ILE A 222 17.77 -21.97 -4.04
N PHE A 223 18.75 -22.04 -4.96
CA PHE A 223 20.11 -22.50 -4.69
C PHE A 223 21.13 -21.36 -4.63
N ARG A 224 20.70 -20.11 -4.86
CA ARG A 224 21.57 -18.94 -4.84
C ARG A 224 21.43 -18.18 -3.52
N VAL A 225 22.58 -17.80 -2.98
CA VAL A 225 22.66 -16.96 -1.79
C VAL A 225 22.95 -15.53 -2.22
N ILE A 226 22.18 -14.57 -1.69
CA ILE A 226 22.35 -13.15 -1.97
C ILE A 226 23.73 -12.70 -1.44
N PRO A 227 24.63 -12.17 -2.30
CA PRO A 227 25.95 -11.70 -1.88
C PRO A 227 25.85 -10.53 -0.86
N PRO A 228 26.86 -10.34 0.01
CA PRO A 228 26.81 -9.34 1.08
C PRO A 228 26.53 -7.91 0.61
N GLU A 229 27.14 -7.48 -0.49
CA GLU A 229 26.92 -6.14 -1.07
C GLU A 229 25.48 -5.95 -1.52
N TRP A 230 24.92 -6.92 -2.24
CA TRP A 230 23.52 -6.88 -2.67
C TRP A 230 22.58 -6.87 -1.46
N HIS A 231 22.83 -7.73 -0.48
CA HIS A 231 22.07 -7.80 0.76
C HIS A 231 22.06 -6.47 1.52
N GLN A 232 23.20 -5.77 1.60
CA GLN A 232 23.29 -4.46 2.25
C GLN A 232 22.46 -3.40 1.52
N ILE A 233 22.42 -3.42 0.19
CA ILE A 233 21.59 -2.49 -0.58
C ILE A 233 20.09 -2.77 -0.30
N ILE A 234 19.68 -4.04 -0.30
CA ILE A 234 18.30 -4.43 0.00
C ILE A 234 17.93 -4.04 1.45
N SER A 235 18.81 -4.28 2.42
CA SER A 235 18.52 -4.00 3.83
C SER A 235 18.30 -2.52 4.12
N VAL A 236 18.96 -1.64 3.37
CA VAL A 236 18.76 -0.19 3.52
C VAL A 236 17.57 0.31 2.69
N ARG A 237 17.44 -0.12 1.43
CA ARG A 237 16.38 0.37 0.51
C ARG A 237 15.02 -0.28 0.68
N SER A 238 14.99 -1.52 1.15
CA SER A 238 13.78 -2.33 1.25
C SER A 238 13.75 -3.04 2.61
N SER A 239 14.01 -2.30 3.68
CA SER A 239 14.01 -2.80 5.06
C SER A 239 12.71 -3.52 5.46
N PHE A 240 11.58 -3.17 4.85
CA PHE A 240 10.29 -3.85 5.04
C PHE A 240 10.33 -5.34 4.63
N MET A 241 11.34 -5.78 3.88
CA MET A 241 11.56 -7.17 3.53
C MET A 241 12.08 -8.03 4.69
N PHE A 242 12.68 -7.38 5.69
CA PHE A 242 13.30 -8.01 6.85
C PHE A 242 12.38 -7.83 8.06
N LEU A 243 11.69 -8.89 8.47
CA LEU A 243 10.80 -8.94 9.62
C LEU A 243 11.54 -8.54 10.91
N THR A 244 12.84 -8.85 11.01
CA THR A 244 13.69 -8.44 12.13
C THR A 244 13.90 -6.92 12.23
N GLN A 245 13.68 -6.18 11.14
CA GLN A 245 13.80 -4.72 11.09
C GLN A 245 12.45 -4.01 11.20
N TRP A 246 11.34 -4.75 11.29
CA TRP A 246 10.02 -4.13 11.39
C TRP A 246 9.85 -3.40 12.73
N PRO A 247 9.25 -2.20 12.71
CA PRO A 247 8.98 -1.47 13.93
C PRO A 247 7.91 -2.16 14.78
N LEU A 248 7.90 -1.88 16.08
CA LEU A 248 7.01 -2.55 17.05
C LEU A 248 5.52 -2.37 16.74
N ASN A 249 5.13 -1.25 16.14
CA ASN A 249 3.74 -1.01 15.71
C ASN A 249 3.31 -1.96 14.59
N SER A 250 4.19 -2.30 13.64
CA SER A 250 3.89 -3.31 12.61
C SER A 250 3.67 -4.69 13.22
N TRP A 251 4.49 -5.07 14.21
CA TRP A 251 4.28 -6.30 14.97
C TRP A 251 3.00 -6.28 15.81
N ALA A 252 2.62 -5.13 16.36
CA ALA A 252 1.36 -4.97 17.08
C ALA A 252 0.15 -5.18 16.16
N GLU A 253 0.20 -4.68 14.92
CA GLU A 253 -0.84 -4.90 13.91
C GLU A 253 -0.98 -6.39 13.54
N VAL A 254 0.14 -7.09 13.33
CA VAL A 254 0.13 -8.54 13.07
C VAL A 254 -0.44 -9.29 14.27
N PHE A 255 0.02 -8.99 15.49
CA PHE A 255 -0.44 -9.64 16.71
C PHE A 255 -1.94 -9.42 16.95
N PHE A 256 -2.43 -8.21 16.68
CA PHE A 256 -3.84 -7.88 16.70
C PHE A 256 -4.63 -8.73 15.71
N SER A 257 -4.24 -8.79 14.45
CA SER A 257 -4.96 -9.58 13.44
C SER A 257 -4.96 -11.08 13.71
N ILE A 258 -3.86 -11.64 14.23
CA ILE A 258 -3.82 -13.02 14.72
C ILE A 258 -4.80 -13.20 15.89
N SER A 259 -4.78 -12.30 16.88
CA SER A 259 -5.61 -12.39 18.08
C SER A 259 -7.10 -12.28 17.77
N ILE A 260 -7.52 -11.34 16.91
CA ILE A 260 -8.90 -11.21 16.44
C ILE A 260 -9.34 -12.47 15.70
N THR A 261 -8.50 -12.98 14.79
CA THR A 261 -8.84 -14.17 13.98
C THR A 261 -8.90 -15.43 14.84
N ALA A 262 -7.98 -15.57 15.81
CA ALA A 262 -7.98 -16.66 16.78
C ALA A 262 -9.20 -16.60 17.71
N ALA A 263 -9.55 -15.41 18.18
CA ALA A 263 -10.76 -15.21 18.98
C ALA A 263 -12.00 -15.60 18.18
N ALA A 264 -12.15 -15.09 16.95
CA ALA A 264 -13.27 -15.44 16.08
C ALA A 264 -13.34 -16.94 15.78
N CYS A 265 -12.19 -17.61 15.65
CA CYS A 265 -12.09 -19.07 15.50
C CYS A 265 -12.75 -19.81 16.67
N MET A 266 -12.58 -19.34 17.91
CA MET A 266 -13.22 -19.93 19.10
C MET A 266 -14.75 -19.81 19.09
N PHE A 267 -15.29 -18.69 18.57
CA PHE A 267 -16.74 -18.45 18.49
C PHE A 267 -17.41 -19.06 17.23
N SER A 268 -16.62 -19.72 16.38
CA SER A 268 -17.07 -20.23 15.08
C SER A 268 -17.09 -21.76 15.04
N LYS A 269 -17.84 -22.32 14.10
CA LYS A 269 -17.91 -23.78 13.87
C LYS A 269 -17.77 -24.10 12.38
N GLY A 270 -17.47 -25.36 12.08
CA GLY A 270 -17.44 -25.90 10.71
C GLY A 270 -16.49 -25.14 9.77
N VAL A 271 -16.99 -24.82 8.58
CA VAL A 271 -16.25 -24.19 7.48
C VAL A 271 -15.61 -22.85 7.87
N MET A 272 -16.34 -22.00 8.61
CA MET A 272 -15.83 -20.69 9.05
C MET A 272 -14.65 -20.83 10.02
N ARG A 273 -14.77 -21.73 11.01
CA ARG A 273 -13.68 -22.01 11.97
C ARG A 273 -12.43 -22.51 11.25
N ARG A 274 -12.61 -23.41 10.28
CA ARG A 274 -11.52 -23.94 9.46
C ARG A 274 -10.82 -22.82 8.68
N LEU A 275 -11.57 -21.92 8.06
CA LEU A 275 -11.01 -20.78 7.34
C LEU A 275 -10.14 -19.92 8.25
N PHE A 276 -10.65 -19.50 9.42
CA PHE A 276 -9.88 -18.70 10.39
C PHE A 276 -8.58 -19.40 10.81
N PHE A 277 -8.66 -20.70 11.09
CA PHE A 277 -7.48 -21.49 11.46
C PHE A 277 -6.43 -21.58 10.34
N CYS A 278 -6.86 -21.85 9.11
CA CYS A 278 -5.96 -21.97 7.96
C CYS A 278 -5.26 -20.65 7.63
N VAL A 279 -5.97 -19.54 7.78
CA VAL A 279 -5.42 -18.20 7.51
C VAL A 279 -4.33 -17.85 8.52
N ILE A 280 -4.53 -18.16 9.81
CA ILE A 280 -3.50 -17.98 10.85
C ILE A 280 -2.27 -18.83 10.53
N ILE A 281 -2.46 -20.13 10.25
CA ILE A 281 -1.34 -21.02 9.92
C ILE A 281 -0.60 -20.51 8.68
N GLY A 282 -1.31 -20.21 7.59
CA GLY A 282 -0.68 -19.78 6.35
C GLY A 282 0.10 -18.48 6.49
N ALA A 283 -0.42 -17.51 7.24
CA ALA A 283 0.30 -16.28 7.55
C ALA A 283 1.56 -16.54 8.39
N CYS A 284 1.46 -17.31 9.48
CA CYS A 284 2.62 -17.65 10.32
C CYS A 284 3.68 -18.43 9.54
N CYS A 285 3.28 -19.40 8.71
CA CYS A 285 4.19 -20.13 7.83
C CYS A 285 4.87 -19.21 6.82
N GLY A 286 4.14 -18.28 6.20
CA GLY A 286 4.72 -17.30 5.27
C GLY A 286 5.78 -16.42 5.94
N MET A 287 5.54 -15.99 7.17
CA MET A 287 6.53 -15.25 7.97
C MET A 287 7.76 -16.10 8.31
N LEU A 288 7.56 -17.35 8.74
CA LEU A 288 8.64 -18.29 9.06
C LEU A 288 9.52 -18.59 7.84
N VAL A 289 8.89 -18.81 6.67
CA VAL A 289 9.61 -19.01 5.39
C VAL A 289 10.48 -17.79 5.08
N ASN A 290 9.96 -16.58 5.29
CA ASN A 290 10.74 -15.37 5.03
C ASN A 290 11.90 -15.18 6.03
N ILE A 291 11.69 -15.43 7.32
CA ILE A 291 12.76 -15.33 8.34
C ILE A 291 13.86 -16.37 8.07
N ILE A 292 13.48 -17.63 7.87
CA ILE A 292 14.44 -18.73 7.72
C ILE A 292 15.10 -18.67 6.35
N GLY A 293 14.32 -18.70 5.27
CA GLY A 293 14.87 -18.77 3.92
C GLY A 293 15.38 -17.42 3.41
N GLY A 294 14.64 -16.34 3.68
CA GLY A 294 14.98 -15.00 3.20
C GLY A 294 16.07 -14.32 4.03
N GLU A 295 15.91 -14.23 5.35
CA GLU A 295 16.84 -13.44 6.19
C GLU A 295 18.04 -14.26 6.69
N LEU A 296 17.80 -15.46 7.24
CA LEU A 296 18.85 -16.29 7.81
C LEU A 296 19.70 -16.97 6.73
N LEU A 297 19.06 -17.67 5.79
CA LEU A 297 19.75 -18.39 4.71
C LEU A 297 20.06 -17.50 3.49
N ARG A 298 19.45 -16.31 3.39
CA ARG A 298 19.66 -15.35 2.29
C ARG A 298 19.43 -15.95 0.91
N LEU A 299 18.45 -16.85 0.80
CA LEU A 299 18.10 -17.48 -0.48
C LEU A 299 17.40 -16.45 -1.37
N GLU A 300 17.94 -16.25 -2.57
CA GLU A 300 17.51 -15.23 -3.52
C GLU A 300 16.01 -15.32 -3.81
N LEU A 301 15.54 -16.51 -4.20
CA LEU A 301 14.13 -16.71 -4.56
C LEU A 301 13.18 -16.51 -3.36
N ILE A 302 13.58 -16.95 -2.16
CA ILE A 302 12.71 -16.82 -0.98
C ILE A 302 12.54 -15.35 -0.60
N MET A 303 13.63 -14.57 -0.65
CA MET A 303 13.57 -13.12 -0.47
C MET A 303 12.67 -12.45 -1.53
N GLN A 304 12.80 -12.82 -2.80
CA GLN A 304 11.99 -12.26 -3.89
C GLN A 304 10.50 -12.61 -3.81
N ILE A 305 10.15 -13.83 -3.39
CA ILE A 305 8.75 -14.28 -3.27
C ILE A 305 8.00 -13.58 -2.13
N GLN A 306 8.71 -13.05 -1.12
CA GLN A 306 8.09 -12.28 -0.04
C GLN A 306 6.93 -13.04 0.63
N ALA A 307 7.19 -14.27 1.09
CA ALA A 307 6.15 -15.18 1.59
C ALA A 307 5.31 -14.59 2.75
N TRP A 308 5.86 -13.61 3.47
CA TRP A 308 5.12 -12.84 4.48
C TRP A 308 3.90 -12.09 3.92
N ARG A 309 3.79 -11.87 2.60
CA ARG A 309 2.62 -11.25 1.96
C ARG A 309 1.32 -12.01 2.23
N ALA A 310 1.35 -13.28 2.64
CA ALA A 310 0.17 -13.99 3.16
C ALA A 310 -0.59 -13.21 4.26
N LEU A 311 0.07 -12.27 4.95
CA LEU A 311 -0.52 -11.35 5.91
C LEU A 311 -1.64 -10.48 5.34
N TRP A 312 -1.66 -10.16 4.04
CA TRP A 312 -2.74 -9.36 3.45
C TRP A 312 -4.11 -10.05 3.64
N PHE A 313 -4.14 -11.37 3.44
CA PHE A 313 -5.37 -12.14 3.56
C PHE A 313 -5.73 -12.39 5.03
N LEU A 314 -4.75 -12.51 5.92
CA LEU A 314 -4.99 -12.49 7.37
C LEU A 314 -5.64 -11.18 7.81
N GLN A 315 -5.10 -10.03 7.40
CA GLN A 315 -5.64 -8.73 7.73
C GLN A 315 -7.06 -8.56 7.18
N PHE A 316 -7.32 -9.02 5.97
CA PHE A 316 -8.66 -9.01 5.39
C PHE A 316 -9.64 -9.92 6.16
N ILE A 317 -9.25 -11.17 6.46
CA ILE A 317 -10.11 -12.13 7.20
C ILE A 317 -10.28 -11.73 8.67
N SER A 318 -9.33 -11.03 9.28
CA SER A 318 -9.48 -10.54 10.65
C SER A 318 -10.63 -9.54 10.77
N THR A 319 -10.99 -8.81 9.70
CA THR A 319 -12.19 -7.95 9.68
C THR A 319 -13.50 -8.77 9.74
N LEU A 320 -13.55 -9.92 9.05
CA LEU A 320 -14.66 -10.88 9.19
C LEU A 320 -14.69 -11.45 10.61
N GLY A 321 -13.53 -11.75 11.18
CA GLY A 321 -13.39 -12.18 12.56
C GLY A 321 -13.92 -11.14 13.56
N ALA A 322 -13.54 -9.87 13.38
CA ALA A 322 -14.02 -8.75 14.17
C ALA A 322 -15.55 -8.62 14.08
N ALA A 323 -16.13 -8.77 12.89
CA ALA A 323 -17.58 -8.76 12.71
C ALA A 323 -18.25 -9.89 13.49
N VAL A 324 -17.73 -11.13 13.39
CA VAL A 324 -18.25 -12.28 14.14
C VAL A 324 -18.20 -12.01 15.65
N LEU A 325 -17.09 -11.49 16.17
CA LEU A 325 -16.95 -11.15 17.59
C LEU A 325 -17.95 -10.07 18.02
N ILE A 326 -18.03 -8.96 17.30
CA ILE A 326 -18.95 -7.86 17.63
C ILE A 326 -20.40 -8.33 17.60
N ILE A 327 -20.80 -9.08 16.58
CA ILE A 327 -22.16 -9.63 16.48
C ILE A 327 -22.47 -10.55 17.68
N LYS A 328 -21.50 -11.36 18.12
CA LYS A 328 -21.65 -12.21 19.30
C LYS A 328 -21.74 -11.39 20.57
N PHE A 329 -20.88 -10.39 20.74
CA PHE A 329 -20.90 -9.53 21.92
C PHE A 329 -22.19 -8.73 22.04
N LEU A 330 -22.73 -8.21 20.93
CA LEU A 330 -24.01 -7.49 20.92
C LEU A 330 -25.22 -8.35 21.30
N LYS A 331 -25.08 -9.69 21.29
CA LYS A 331 -26.08 -10.64 21.78
C LYS A 331 -25.93 -10.93 23.28
N LEU A 332 -24.81 -10.56 23.90
CA LEU A 332 -24.62 -10.64 25.35
C LEU A 332 -25.33 -9.44 26.00
N GLU A 333 -26.05 -9.66 27.10
CA GLU A 333 -26.77 -8.55 27.75
C GLU A 333 -25.83 -7.71 28.62
N GLU A 334 -25.18 -8.32 29.61
CA GLU A 334 -24.40 -7.60 30.64
C GLU A 334 -22.99 -7.20 30.15
N ASN A 335 -22.32 -8.06 29.38
CA ASN A 335 -20.91 -7.87 29.00
C ASN A 335 -20.68 -7.19 27.63
N ARG A 336 -21.74 -6.83 26.89
CA ARG A 336 -21.60 -6.26 25.52
C ARG A 336 -20.77 -4.98 25.46
N LEU A 337 -21.00 -4.05 26.40
CA LEU A 337 -20.34 -2.75 26.40
C LEU A 337 -18.86 -2.90 26.71
N LEU A 338 -18.53 -3.74 27.71
CA LEU A 338 -17.16 -4.07 28.06
C LEU A 338 -16.38 -4.58 26.83
N LEU A 339 -16.90 -5.63 26.19
CA LEU A 339 -16.21 -6.30 25.08
C LEU A 339 -16.13 -5.43 23.83
N CYS A 340 -17.19 -4.69 23.49
CA CYS A 340 -17.16 -3.75 22.36
C CYS A 340 -16.20 -2.57 22.62
N SER A 341 -16.14 -2.05 23.84
CA SER A 341 -15.19 -0.97 24.18
C SER A 341 -13.76 -1.45 24.20
N PHE A 342 -13.49 -2.66 24.72
CA PHE A 342 -12.14 -3.23 24.65
C PHE A 342 -11.71 -3.48 23.21
N PHE A 343 -12.61 -3.96 22.32
CA PHE A 343 -12.30 -4.06 20.90
C PHE A 343 -11.86 -2.72 20.30
N VAL A 344 -12.60 -1.64 20.59
CA VAL A 344 -12.26 -0.29 20.12
C VAL A 344 -10.96 0.21 20.74
N LEU A 345 -10.72 -0.05 22.02
CA LEU A 345 -9.48 0.30 22.70
C LEU A 345 -8.28 -0.44 22.09
N THR A 346 -8.43 -1.74 21.80
CA THR A 346 -7.39 -2.54 21.15
C THR A 346 -7.06 -2.03 19.76
N TRP A 347 -8.07 -1.66 18.97
CA TRP A 347 -7.82 -1.03 17.68
C TRP A 347 -7.08 0.30 17.85
N TYR A 348 -7.56 1.14 18.77
CA TYR A 348 -7.00 2.47 18.97
C TYR A 348 -5.54 2.42 19.44
N SER A 349 -5.18 1.41 20.23
CA SER A 349 -3.84 1.25 20.78
C SER A 349 -2.79 0.77 19.79
N LEU A 350 -3.16 0.38 18.56
CA LEU A 350 -2.23 -0.10 17.53
C LEU A 350 -1.08 0.87 17.22
N THR A 351 -1.29 2.16 17.42
CA THR A 351 -0.26 3.21 17.22
C THR A 351 0.67 3.39 18.42
N LEU A 352 0.45 2.67 19.53
CA LEU A 352 1.15 2.86 20.82
C LEU A 352 2.27 1.84 21.08
N GLY A 353 2.65 1.04 20.07
CA GLY A 353 3.74 0.07 20.19
C GLY A 353 3.47 -0.99 21.26
N VAL A 354 4.36 -1.12 22.26
CA VAL A 354 4.31 -2.18 23.29
C VAL A 354 2.98 -2.21 24.05
N ILE A 355 2.39 -1.05 24.34
CA ILE A 355 1.11 -0.96 25.06
C ILE A 355 -0.01 -1.67 24.29
N SER A 356 0.05 -1.66 22.95
CA SER A 356 -0.89 -2.35 22.09
C SER A 356 -0.92 -3.86 22.35
N PHE A 357 0.23 -4.48 22.62
CA PHE A 357 0.31 -5.92 22.89
C PHE A 357 -0.41 -6.27 24.19
N GLY A 358 -0.20 -5.49 25.25
CA GLY A 358 -0.86 -5.70 26.53
C GLY A 358 -2.39 -5.58 26.41
N ILE A 359 -2.87 -4.53 25.76
CA ILE A 359 -4.31 -4.31 25.55
C ILE A 359 -4.92 -5.42 24.66
N THR A 360 -4.20 -5.83 23.60
CA THR A 360 -4.65 -6.93 22.72
C THR A 360 -4.70 -8.27 23.48
N LEU A 361 -3.72 -8.55 24.33
CA LEU A 361 -3.67 -9.76 25.14
C LEU A 361 -4.81 -9.80 26.15
N ILE A 362 -5.10 -8.66 26.82
CA ILE A 362 -6.26 -8.54 27.72
C ILE A 362 -7.56 -8.78 26.95
N PHE A 363 -7.73 -8.14 25.79
CA PHE A 363 -8.91 -8.37 24.95
C PHE A 363 -9.04 -9.84 24.52
N PHE A 364 -7.95 -10.46 24.11
CA PHE A 364 -7.93 -11.88 23.75
C PHE A 364 -8.29 -12.77 24.95
N TYR A 365 -7.75 -12.49 26.14
CA TYR A 365 -8.11 -13.19 27.37
C TYR A 365 -9.61 -13.07 27.69
N LEU A 366 -10.18 -11.86 27.57
CA LEU A 366 -11.63 -11.63 27.74
C LEU A 366 -12.44 -12.44 26.72
N CYS A 367 -11.98 -12.54 25.47
CA CYS A 367 -12.59 -13.39 24.45
C CYS A 367 -12.55 -14.87 24.84
N VAL A 368 -11.40 -15.37 25.33
CA VAL A 368 -11.26 -16.76 25.80
C VAL A 368 -12.24 -17.06 26.93
N ARG A 369 -12.29 -16.20 27.97
CA ARG A 369 -13.21 -16.36 29.10
C ARG A 369 -14.67 -16.33 28.66
N THR A 370 -15.01 -15.41 27.76
CA THR A 370 -16.36 -15.32 27.18
C THR A 370 -16.70 -16.57 26.36
N SER A 371 -15.75 -17.13 25.61
CA SER A 371 -15.99 -18.35 24.80
C SER A 371 -16.22 -19.61 25.62
N ARG A 372 -15.83 -19.59 26.90
CA ARG A 372 -16.00 -20.69 27.86
C ARG A 372 -17.17 -20.45 28.82
N ASP A 373 -17.92 -19.36 28.65
CA ASP A 373 -18.96 -18.91 29.58
C ASP A 373 -18.45 -18.66 31.02
N ASP A 374 -17.14 -18.38 31.17
CA ASP A 374 -16.45 -18.18 32.45
C ASP A 374 -16.29 -16.69 32.84
N LEU A 375 -16.78 -15.76 32.02
CA LEU A 375 -16.63 -14.34 32.26
C LEU A 375 -17.72 -13.87 33.26
N PRO A 376 -17.37 -13.43 34.48
CA PRO A 376 -18.37 -12.98 35.45
C PRO A 376 -19.17 -11.81 34.89
N SER A 377 -20.44 -11.72 35.29
CA SER A 377 -21.35 -10.63 34.96
C SER A 377 -20.79 -9.30 35.46
N VAL A 378 -20.29 -8.45 34.56
CA VAL A 378 -19.87 -7.09 34.92
C VAL A 378 -21.05 -6.16 34.70
N LYS A 379 -21.79 -5.85 35.77
CA LYS A 379 -22.80 -4.79 35.74
C LYS A 379 -22.11 -3.44 35.71
N ILE A 380 -21.84 -2.93 34.50
CA ILE A 380 -21.39 -1.55 34.31
C ILE A 380 -22.58 -0.64 34.65
N LEU A 381 -22.67 -0.21 35.91
CA LEU A 381 -23.79 0.58 36.46
C LEU A 381 -24.06 1.88 35.71
N ARG A 382 -23.10 2.39 34.93
CA ARG A 382 -23.25 3.56 34.06
C ARG A 382 -22.52 3.34 32.73
N PRO A 383 -23.17 2.73 31.72
CA PRO A 383 -22.67 2.58 30.34
C PRO A 383 -22.02 3.85 29.80
N PHE A 384 -22.67 4.98 30.13
CA PHE A 384 -22.28 6.30 29.72
C PHE A 384 -20.95 6.74 30.36
N THR A 385 -20.75 6.48 31.64
CA THR A 385 -19.49 6.80 32.35
C THR A 385 -18.33 5.95 31.83
N PHE A 386 -18.57 4.67 31.52
CA PHE A 386 -17.54 3.81 30.94
C PHE A 386 -17.17 4.23 29.51
N LEU A 387 -18.16 4.55 28.67
CA LEU A 387 -17.93 5.13 27.34
C LEU A 387 -17.17 6.46 27.43
N ILE A 388 -17.48 7.31 28.41
CA ILE A 388 -16.74 8.54 28.69
C ILE A 388 -15.31 8.24 29.11
N ILE A 389 -15.07 7.26 29.98
CA ILE A 389 -13.70 6.88 30.39
C ILE A 389 -12.91 6.37 29.19
N VAL A 390 -13.49 5.50 28.37
CA VAL A 390 -12.85 5.01 27.13
C VAL A 390 -12.59 6.16 26.17
N PHE A 391 -13.54 7.09 26.03
CA PHE A 391 -13.39 8.29 25.21
C PHE A 391 -12.28 9.21 25.74
N ILE A 392 -12.18 9.41 27.05
CA ILE A 392 -11.12 10.17 27.72
C ILE A 392 -9.77 9.46 27.60
N ILE A 393 -9.73 8.13 27.62
CA ILE A 393 -8.49 7.38 27.37
C ILE A 393 -8.07 7.56 25.91
N ILE A 394 -9.00 7.41 24.96
CA ILE A 394 -8.77 7.62 23.52
C ILE A 394 -8.28 9.05 23.29
N ILE A 395 -9.08 10.07 23.62
CA ILE A 395 -8.68 11.27 24.37
C ILE A 395 -7.17 11.54 24.56
N ASN A 396 -6.72 11.13 25.73
CA ASN A 396 -5.39 11.35 26.26
C ASN A 396 -4.30 10.58 25.53
N ILE A 397 -4.63 9.50 24.82
CA ILE A 397 -3.70 8.82 23.92
C ILE A 397 -3.58 9.61 22.61
N THR A 398 -4.70 10.15 22.14
CA THR A 398 -4.86 10.83 20.87
C THR A 398 -4.13 12.17 20.85
N ILE A 399 -4.32 13.00 21.88
CA ILE A 399 -3.76 14.36 21.94
C ILE A 399 -2.22 14.36 21.88
N PRO A 400 -1.47 13.56 22.67
CA PRO A 400 -0.01 13.52 22.58
C PRO A 400 0.47 12.99 21.24
N HIS A 401 -0.26 12.07 20.59
CA HIS A 401 0.08 11.62 19.25
C HIS A 401 -0.15 12.73 18.23
N ILE A 402 -1.26 13.47 18.29
CA ILE A 402 -1.47 14.67 17.46
C ILE A 402 -0.35 15.68 17.72
N ILE A 403 -0.04 16.00 18.98
CA ILE A 403 1.00 16.96 19.34
C ILE A 403 2.37 16.50 18.83
N ASN A 404 2.71 15.23 18.99
CA ASN A 404 3.97 14.69 18.49
C ASN A 404 4.02 14.65 16.96
N MET A 405 2.89 14.36 16.31
CA MET A 405 2.76 14.42 14.86
C MET A 405 2.90 15.86 14.36
N VAL A 406 2.27 16.82 15.03
CA VAL A 406 2.46 18.26 14.79
C VAL A 406 3.93 18.66 15.05
N ARG A 407 4.60 18.11 16.06
CA ARG A 407 6.04 18.37 16.30
C ARG A 407 6.96 17.74 15.26
N ILE A 408 6.71 16.50 14.82
CA ILE A 408 7.45 15.83 13.75
C ILE A 408 7.22 16.55 12.42
N PHE A 409 5.98 16.97 12.19
CA PHE A 409 5.56 17.83 11.10
C PHE A 409 6.26 19.19 11.13
N ILE A 410 6.45 19.77 12.31
CA ILE A 410 7.23 21.01 12.51
C ILE A 410 8.73 20.77 12.31
N LYS A 411 9.25 19.56 12.56
CA LYS A 411 10.69 19.28 12.57
C LYS A 411 11.24 18.76 11.22
N ASN A 412 10.40 18.23 10.33
CA ASN A 412 10.82 17.59 9.08
C ASN A 412 10.43 18.42 7.82
N ASP A 413 10.59 19.74 7.85
CA ASP A 413 10.50 20.64 6.69
C ASP A 413 9.32 20.37 5.73
N PHE A 414 8.10 20.35 6.29
CA PHE A 414 6.80 20.47 5.60
C PHE A 414 6.81 20.18 4.08
N HIS A 415 7.10 18.95 3.68
CA HIS A 415 6.74 18.54 2.33
C HIS A 415 5.21 18.43 2.26
N ILE A 416 4.57 19.13 1.33
CA ILE A 416 3.11 19.26 1.17
C ILE A 416 2.37 17.92 1.23
N THR A 417 3.03 16.83 0.89
CA THR A 417 2.42 15.51 0.96
C THR A 417 2.50 14.83 2.32
N LEU A 418 3.46 15.19 3.16
CA LEU A 418 3.40 14.83 4.56
C LEU A 418 2.13 15.45 5.18
N SER A 419 1.68 16.63 4.74
CA SER A 419 0.39 17.19 5.16
C SER A 419 -0.80 16.35 4.70
N SER A 420 -0.89 15.90 3.44
CA SER A 420 -2.04 15.07 3.01
C SER A 420 -2.02 13.69 3.66
N GLN A 421 -0.84 13.08 3.83
CA GLN A 421 -0.68 11.79 4.51
C GLN A 421 -0.87 11.89 6.02
N LEU A 422 -0.40 12.94 6.69
CA LEU A 422 -0.59 13.18 8.13
C LEU A 422 -2.02 13.61 8.43
N THR A 423 -2.63 14.45 7.60
CA THR A 423 -4.02 14.86 7.76
C THR A 423 -4.95 13.67 7.45
N GLU A 424 -4.61 12.84 6.46
CA GLU A 424 -5.31 11.56 6.26
C GLU A 424 -5.07 10.58 7.43
N TYR A 425 -3.83 10.42 7.87
CA TYR A 425 -3.48 9.48 8.94
C TYR A 425 -4.03 9.90 10.30
N ALA A 426 -4.01 11.20 10.62
CA ALA A 426 -4.47 11.76 11.89
C ALA A 426 -5.96 12.11 11.89
N LEU A 427 -6.62 12.52 10.80
CA LEU A 427 -8.08 12.69 10.82
C LEU A 427 -8.79 11.36 10.62
N PHE A 428 -8.33 10.50 9.71
CA PHE A 428 -9.00 9.22 9.48
C PHE A 428 -8.68 8.22 10.59
N ASN A 429 -7.43 7.83 10.89
CA ASN A 429 -7.22 6.72 11.85
C ASN A 429 -7.67 7.04 13.30
N LEU A 430 -7.75 8.31 13.64
CA LEU A 430 -7.96 8.82 14.99
C LEU A 430 -9.44 9.04 15.32
N PHE A 431 -10.21 9.57 14.37
CA PHE A 431 -11.67 9.76 14.51
C PHE A 431 -12.49 8.58 13.95
N LEU A 432 -11.89 7.68 13.16
CA LEU A 432 -12.60 6.52 12.59
C LEU A 432 -13.28 5.64 13.65
N PRO A 433 -12.63 5.22 14.74
CA PRO A 433 -13.31 4.36 15.73
C PRO A 433 -14.54 5.03 16.38
N LEU A 434 -14.52 6.37 16.47
CA LEU A 434 -15.64 7.18 16.97
C LEU A 434 -16.81 7.26 15.99
N VAL A 435 -16.56 7.14 14.68
CA VAL A 435 -17.60 7.08 13.64
C VAL A 435 -18.12 5.64 13.43
N LEU A 436 -17.25 4.64 13.58
CA LEU A 436 -17.60 3.23 13.39
C LEU A 436 -18.65 2.74 14.38
N LEU A 437 -18.49 3.07 15.67
CA LEU A 437 -19.42 2.67 16.71
C LEU A 437 -20.86 3.15 16.41
N PRO A 438 -21.12 4.46 16.22
CA PRO A 438 -22.43 4.95 15.80
C PRO A 438 -22.99 4.23 14.56
N VAL A 439 -22.17 3.92 13.55
CA VAL A 439 -22.60 3.20 12.35
C VAL A 439 -23.02 1.76 12.67
N ILE A 440 -22.23 1.03 13.47
CA ILE A 440 -22.56 -0.33 13.90
C ILE A 440 -23.86 -0.33 14.72
N PHE A 441 -23.96 0.59 15.70
CA PHE A 441 -25.16 0.74 16.51
C PHE A 441 -26.37 1.16 15.66
N PHE A 442 -26.17 2.03 14.68
CA PHE A 442 -27.22 2.42 13.73
C PHE A 442 -27.75 1.18 12.99
N PHE A 443 -26.88 0.39 12.35
CA PHE A 443 -27.31 -0.83 11.66
C PHE A 443 -27.93 -1.86 12.59
N TYR A 444 -27.42 -2.02 13.82
CA TYR A 444 -27.93 -3.02 14.74
C TYR A 444 -29.31 -2.67 15.34
N TYR A 445 -29.51 -1.43 15.79
CA TYR A 445 -30.73 -1.00 16.50
C TYR A 445 -31.84 -0.45 15.59
N HIS A 446 -31.50 0.00 14.38
CA HIS A 446 -32.46 0.54 13.42
C HIS A 446 -32.78 -0.43 12.28
N TRP A 447 -32.23 -1.66 12.31
CA TRP A 447 -32.59 -2.69 11.34
C TRP A 447 -34.10 -2.96 11.33
N GLY A 448 -34.70 -3.01 10.15
CA GLY A 448 -36.13 -3.25 9.99
C GLY A 448 -37.05 -2.06 10.32
N LYS A 449 -36.56 -0.99 10.95
CA LYS A 449 -37.32 0.26 11.16
C LYS A 449 -37.30 1.11 9.89
N LYS A 450 -38.43 1.68 9.48
CA LYS A 450 -38.47 2.61 8.34
C LYS A 450 -37.70 3.88 8.73
N PRO A 451 -36.62 4.26 8.00
CA PRO A 451 -35.88 5.47 8.31
C PRO A 451 -36.75 6.71 8.04
N SER A 452 -36.60 7.73 8.88
CA SER A 452 -37.22 9.04 8.64
C SER A 452 -36.63 9.69 7.38
N LEU A 453 -37.39 10.59 6.74
CA LEU A 453 -36.88 11.35 5.59
C LEU A 453 -35.63 12.17 5.93
N LYS A 454 -35.49 12.63 7.19
CA LYS A 454 -34.28 13.31 7.68
C LYS A 454 -33.04 12.42 7.60
N ILE A 455 -33.14 11.15 7.98
CA ILE A 455 -32.04 10.18 7.90
C ILE A 455 -31.69 9.89 6.43
N VAL A 456 -32.70 9.74 5.58
CA VAL A 456 -32.49 9.56 4.12
C VAL A 456 -31.72 10.75 3.55
N PHE A 457 -32.18 11.98 3.81
CA PHE A 457 -31.54 13.20 3.34
C PHE A 457 -30.11 13.34 3.88
N LEU A 458 -29.90 13.12 5.19
CA LEU A 458 -28.57 13.19 5.79
C LEU A 458 -27.61 12.15 5.17
N SER A 459 -28.05 10.90 5.01
CA SER A 459 -27.22 9.86 4.39
C SER A 459 -26.86 10.19 2.94
N PHE A 460 -27.78 10.82 2.20
CA PHE A 460 -27.52 11.26 0.83
C PHE A 460 -26.58 12.46 0.78
N ALA A 461 -26.75 13.45 1.67
CA ALA A 461 -25.85 14.59 1.77
C ALA A 461 -24.41 14.15 2.08
N VAL A 462 -24.24 13.16 2.98
CA VAL A 462 -22.92 12.58 3.27
C VAL A 462 -22.33 11.85 2.06
N LEU A 463 -23.16 11.13 1.27
CA LEU A 463 -22.71 10.48 0.05
C LEU A 463 -22.25 11.50 -1.00
N ILE A 464 -23.03 12.56 -1.23
CA ILE A 464 -22.68 13.64 -2.16
C ILE A 464 -21.40 14.34 -1.71
N PHE A 465 -21.26 14.63 -0.41
CA PHE A 465 -20.02 15.18 0.14
C PHE A 465 -18.84 14.24 -0.11
N SER A 466 -18.99 12.96 0.20
CA SER A 466 -17.94 11.95 0.01
C SER A 466 -17.51 11.82 -1.45
N LEU A 467 -18.46 11.88 -2.40
CA LEU A 467 -18.17 11.91 -3.84
C LEU A 467 -17.45 13.19 -4.25
N ALA A 468 -17.86 14.35 -3.72
CA ALA A 468 -17.26 15.64 -4.04
C ALA A 468 -15.79 15.75 -3.57
N ILE A 469 -15.42 15.05 -2.49
CA ILE A 469 -14.05 15.05 -1.94
C ILE A 469 -13.27 13.75 -2.23
N TRP A 470 -13.79 12.90 -3.11
CA TRP A 470 -13.16 11.62 -3.44
C TRP A 470 -11.90 11.80 -4.29
N ASP A 471 -11.95 12.66 -5.30
CA ASP A 471 -10.78 13.05 -6.08
C ASP A 471 -9.95 14.07 -5.29
N ARG A 472 -8.79 13.62 -4.80
CA ARG A 472 -7.80 14.41 -4.03
C ARG A 472 -6.51 14.64 -4.81
N GLN A 473 -6.54 14.42 -6.12
CA GLN A 473 -5.38 14.61 -6.97
C GLN A 473 -4.98 16.10 -7.01
N THR A 474 -3.68 16.37 -6.84
CA THR A 474 -3.13 17.73 -6.90
C THR A 474 -3.16 18.26 -8.33
N SER A 475 -3.22 19.60 -8.48
CA SER A 475 -3.12 20.26 -9.79
C SER A 475 -1.86 19.87 -10.55
N TRP A 476 -0.75 19.66 -9.82
CA TRP A 476 0.51 19.19 -10.38
C TRP A 476 0.41 17.77 -10.96
N SER A 477 -0.21 16.84 -10.23
CA SER A 477 -0.40 15.46 -10.72
C SER A 477 -1.35 15.42 -11.90
N LYS A 478 -2.43 16.22 -11.89
CA LYS A 478 -3.33 16.39 -13.05
C LYS A 478 -2.56 16.86 -14.28
N MET A 479 -1.67 17.84 -14.11
CA MET A 479 -0.82 18.32 -15.21
C MET A 479 0.09 17.20 -15.73
N LEU A 480 0.84 16.51 -14.86
CA LEU A 480 1.73 15.43 -15.29
C LEU A 480 1.01 14.30 -16.05
N GLU A 481 -0.17 13.89 -15.56
CA GLU A 481 -0.89 12.73 -16.08
C GLU A 481 -1.74 13.03 -17.34
N SER A 482 -2.09 14.30 -17.58
CA SER A 482 -2.95 14.71 -18.70
C SER A 482 -2.24 15.52 -19.78
N ASN A 483 -1.01 16.00 -19.54
CA ASN A 483 -0.33 16.92 -20.44
C ASN A 483 0.09 16.24 -21.76
N GLN A 484 -0.47 16.74 -22.87
CA GLN A 484 -0.17 16.37 -24.25
C GLN A 484 0.63 17.42 -25.02
N ASP A 485 1.02 18.52 -24.38
CA ASP A 485 1.84 19.58 -24.98
C ASP A 485 3.28 19.08 -25.19
N ASP A 486 3.76 19.14 -26.43
CA ASP A 486 5.10 18.72 -26.83
C ASP A 486 6.18 19.76 -26.52
N THR A 487 5.82 20.95 -26.05
CA THR A 487 6.76 21.98 -25.58
C THR A 487 6.96 21.95 -24.06
N ALA A 488 6.01 21.39 -23.31
CA ALA A 488 6.11 21.24 -21.87
C ALA A 488 7.21 20.22 -21.50
N PHE A 489 7.81 20.41 -20.32
CA PHE A 489 8.86 19.53 -19.78
C PHE A 489 10.07 19.35 -20.72
N PHE A 490 10.38 20.37 -21.53
CA PHE A 490 11.49 20.37 -22.49
C PHE A 490 11.41 19.26 -23.57
N ARG A 491 10.22 18.68 -23.81
CA ARG A 491 10.02 17.56 -24.74
C ARG A 491 10.54 17.83 -26.16
N ASN A 492 10.47 19.08 -26.61
CA ASN A 492 10.94 19.56 -27.91
C ASN A 492 12.47 19.70 -28.02
N ILE A 493 13.17 19.80 -26.89
CA ILE A 493 14.63 19.99 -26.84
C ILE A 493 15.33 18.66 -26.51
N LEU A 494 14.76 17.88 -25.58
CA LEU A 494 15.36 16.65 -25.09
C LEU A 494 15.33 15.53 -26.15
N PRO A 495 16.47 14.93 -26.52
CA PRO A 495 16.51 13.74 -27.36
C PRO A 495 15.67 12.61 -26.76
N LYS A 496 15.03 11.77 -27.60
CA LYS A 496 14.09 10.72 -27.16
C LYS A 496 14.66 9.78 -26.10
N ASN A 497 15.96 9.48 -26.14
CA ASN A 497 16.58 8.47 -25.28
C ASN A 497 17.46 9.10 -24.20
N ALA A 498 17.41 10.42 -24.04
CA ALA A 498 18.25 11.14 -23.09
C ALA A 498 17.85 10.84 -21.64
N ALA A 499 18.81 10.44 -20.82
CA ALA A 499 18.56 10.22 -19.40
C ALA A 499 18.65 11.53 -18.61
N ILE A 500 17.64 11.76 -17.78
CA ILE A 500 17.46 13.05 -17.10
C ILE A 500 17.49 12.87 -15.59
N LEU A 501 18.27 13.70 -14.91
CA LEU A 501 18.15 13.92 -13.48
C LEU A 501 17.26 15.15 -13.24
N TRP A 502 16.04 14.95 -12.76
CA TRP A 502 15.11 16.04 -12.41
C TRP A 502 14.66 15.83 -10.97
N ASP A 503 15.35 16.48 -10.03
CA ASP A 503 15.14 16.34 -8.56
C ASP A 503 15.03 14.88 -8.09
N ALA A 504 15.75 13.98 -8.76
CA ALA A 504 15.63 12.52 -8.62
C ALA A 504 14.18 11.99 -8.58
N SER A 505 13.28 12.68 -9.29
CA SER A 505 11.91 12.27 -9.54
C SER A 505 11.85 11.22 -10.63
N SER A 506 10.93 10.27 -10.49
CA SER A 506 10.55 9.37 -11.58
C SER A 506 9.37 9.90 -12.39
N GLU A 507 8.42 10.56 -11.73
CA GLU A 507 7.14 10.99 -12.31
C GLU A 507 7.36 12.08 -13.37
N ILE A 508 8.24 13.05 -13.09
CA ILE A 508 8.51 14.14 -14.02
C ILE A 508 9.23 13.63 -15.27
N PRO A 509 10.35 12.88 -15.20
CA PRO A 509 10.95 12.32 -16.40
C PRO A 509 10.03 11.35 -17.15
N TRP A 510 9.36 10.43 -16.46
CA TRP A 510 8.56 9.38 -17.11
C TRP A 510 7.26 9.90 -17.72
N PHE A 511 6.47 10.70 -16.99
CA PHE A 511 5.15 11.15 -17.45
C PHE A 511 5.21 12.55 -18.08
N GLY A 512 5.98 13.44 -17.46
CA GLY A 512 6.24 14.79 -17.93
C GLY A 512 7.11 14.79 -19.18
N ALA A 513 8.43 14.65 -19.05
CA ALA A 513 9.36 14.71 -20.19
C ALA A 513 9.22 13.53 -21.17
N ARG A 514 8.65 12.40 -20.73
CA ARG A 514 8.61 11.12 -21.47
C ARG A 514 10.00 10.67 -21.89
N ARG A 515 10.92 10.65 -20.93
CA ARG A 515 12.33 10.28 -21.09
C ARG A 515 12.78 9.37 -19.94
N PRO A 516 13.84 8.58 -20.13
CA PRO A 516 14.47 7.85 -19.04
C PRO A 516 14.84 8.76 -17.86
N SER A 517 14.60 8.28 -16.64
CA SER A 517 15.13 8.90 -15.42
C SER A 517 16.54 8.37 -15.16
N TYR A 518 17.47 9.24 -14.77
CA TYR A 518 18.81 8.80 -14.41
C TYR A 518 18.82 8.04 -13.08
N ILE A 519 18.12 8.55 -12.07
CA ILE A 519 17.99 7.95 -10.75
C ILE A 519 16.75 8.49 -10.03
N SER A 520 16.04 7.62 -9.31
CA SER A 520 14.84 7.96 -8.54
C SER A 520 14.51 6.91 -7.50
N ALA A 521 13.67 7.26 -6.51
CA ALA A 521 13.22 6.31 -5.49
C ALA A 521 12.50 5.09 -6.09
N HIS A 522 11.67 5.29 -7.12
CA HIS A 522 10.92 4.21 -7.78
C HIS A 522 11.84 3.26 -8.55
N GLN A 523 12.92 3.75 -9.18
CA GLN A 523 13.93 2.87 -9.79
C GLN A 523 14.58 1.94 -8.76
N GLY A 524 14.71 2.40 -7.52
CA GLY A 524 15.25 1.61 -6.40
C GLY A 524 14.32 0.52 -5.90
N SER A 525 13.04 0.49 -6.27
CA SER A 525 12.13 -0.60 -5.87
C SER A 525 12.50 -1.95 -6.52
N GLY A 526 13.23 -1.92 -7.64
CA GLY A 526 13.70 -3.11 -8.35
C GLY A 526 14.92 -3.80 -7.72
N VAL A 527 15.58 -3.19 -6.72
CA VAL A 527 16.86 -3.70 -6.19
C VAL A 527 16.76 -5.09 -5.59
N VAL A 528 15.59 -5.54 -5.12
CA VAL A 528 15.43 -6.90 -4.57
C VAL A 528 15.36 -8.00 -5.63
N PHE A 529 15.00 -7.65 -6.87
CA PHE A 529 14.77 -8.63 -7.93
C PHE A 529 16.00 -8.90 -8.79
N TYR A 530 16.88 -7.91 -8.95
CA TYR A 530 18.04 -8.04 -9.84
C TYR A 530 19.28 -7.42 -9.20
N GLN A 531 20.33 -8.23 -8.99
CA GLN A 531 21.59 -7.79 -8.42
C GLN A 531 22.23 -6.63 -9.21
N LYS A 532 22.22 -6.72 -10.54
CA LYS A 532 22.81 -5.68 -11.40
C LYS A 532 22.09 -4.33 -11.22
N THR A 533 20.76 -4.34 -11.11
CA THR A 533 19.99 -3.14 -10.78
C THR A 533 20.40 -2.58 -9.44
N ALA A 534 20.55 -3.41 -8.40
CA ALA A 534 20.96 -2.95 -7.08
C ALA A 534 22.34 -2.27 -7.07
N ILE A 535 23.34 -2.91 -7.67
CA ILE A 535 24.72 -2.40 -7.73
C ILE A 535 24.77 -1.10 -8.54
N GLU A 536 24.13 -1.08 -9.71
CA GLU A 536 24.09 0.10 -10.57
C GLU A 536 23.33 1.26 -9.91
N TYR A 537 22.23 0.97 -9.24
CA TYR A 537 21.48 1.94 -8.45
C TYR A 537 22.36 2.58 -7.37
N ALA A 538 23.10 1.77 -6.60
CA ALA A 538 24.01 2.27 -5.58
C ALA A 538 25.15 3.12 -6.16
N ARG A 539 25.68 2.72 -7.32
CA ARG A 539 26.71 3.48 -8.07
C ARG A 539 26.17 4.86 -8.48
N ARG A 540 25.00 4.92 -9.12
CA ARG A 540 24.39 6.19 -9.58
C ARG A 540 24.08 7.12 -8.41
N VAL A 541 23.57 6.61 -7.30
CA VAL A 541 23.35 7.40 -6.08
C VAL A 541 24.67 8.01 -5.58
N LYS A 542 25.75 7.23 -5.50
CA LYS A 542 27.04 7.73 -5.02
C LYS A 542 27.57 8.88 -5.89
N ILE A 543 27.31 8.83 -7.20
CA ILE A 543 27.73 9.87 -8.16
C ILE A 543 26.95 11.18 -7.96
N ILE A 544 25.64 11.10 -7.72
CA ILE A 544 24.80 12.31 -7.56
C ILE A 544 24.80 12.88 -6.14
N LEU A 545 25.29 12.14 -5.14
CA LEU A 545 25.33 12.55 -3.74
C LEU A 545 25.91 13.96 -3.51
N PRO A 546 26.95 14.44 -4.24
CA PRO A 546 27.43 15.81 -4.14
C PRO A 546 26.43 16.89 -4.55
N LEU A 547 25.28 16.56 -5.12
CA LEU A 547 24.20 17.50 -5.46
C LEU A 547 23.00 17.39 -4.51
N MET A 548 22.94 16.35 -3.66
CA MET A 548 21.75 16.05 -2.86
C MET A 548 21.82 16.67 -1.46
N ASP A 549 20.65 16.98 -0.90
CA ASP A 549 20.49 17.33 0.52
C ASP A 549 20.52 16.11 1.43
N GLU A 550 19.95 15.00 0.99
CA GLU A 550 19.91 13.73 1.70
C GLU A 550 20.57 12.61 0.90
N ASN A 551 20.87 11.47 1.52
CA ASN A 551 21.38 10.31 0.80
C ASN A 551 20.22 9.44 0.30
N PRO A 552 20.00 9.35 -1.03
CA PRO A 552 18.96 8.50 -1.62
C PRO A 552 18.98 7.03 -1.18
N LEU A 553 20.16 6.49 -0.90
CA LEU A 553 20.30 5.11 -0.46
C LEU A 553 19.75 4.90 0.95
N GLN A 554 19.89 5.90 1.81
CA GLN A 554 19.53 5.84 3.23
C GLN A 554 18.20 6.53 3.55
N SER A 555 17.61 7.24 2.58
CA SER A 555 16.32 7.89 2.73
C SER A 555 15.25 6.85 3.01
N LYS A 556 14.70 6.91 4.23
CA LYS A 556 13.66 6.01 4.76
C LYS A 556 12.25 6.54 4.51
N GLU A 557 12.11 7.61 3.75
CA GLU A 557 10.82 8.27 3.59
C GLU A 557 9.88 7.51 2.65
N ILE A 558 8.65 7.34 3.12
CA ILE A 558 7.55 6.62 2.47
C ILE A 558 6.47 7.65 1.98
N GLY A 559 6.78 8.95 2.04
CA GLY A 559 5.90 10.05 1.63
C GLY A 559 5.99 10.41 0.14
N ARG A 560 5.01 11.15 -0.41
CA ARG A 560 5.08 11.69 -1.79
C ARG A 560 6.04 12.87 -1.78
N LYS A 561 7.32 12.59 -1.82
CA LYS A 561 8.27 13.53 -2.40
C LYS A 561 8.25 13.31 -3.90
N LEU A 562 8.26 14.40 -4.67
CA LEU A 562 8.43 14.32 -6.12
C LEU A 562 9.75 13.60 -6.45
N GLY A 563 10.78 13.75 -5.60
CA GLY A 563 12.02 12.97 -5.58
C GLY A 563 12.95 13.45 -4.45
N TRP A 564 14.26 13.25 -4.60
CA TRP A 564 15.25 13.86 -3.69
C TRP A 564 15.69 15.22 -4.23
N GLY A 565 15.38 16.28 -3.48
CA GLY A 565 15.72 17.66 -3.86
C GLY A 565 17.22 17.85 -4.09
N LEU A 566 17.55 18.70 -5.06
CA LEU A 566 18.92 19.17 -5.26
C LEU A 566 19.20 20.30 -4.27
N ASP A 567 20.30 20.17 -3.53
CA ASP A 567 20.81 21.25 -2.68
C ASP A 567 21.20 22.44 -3.57
N LYS A 568 20.54 23.58 -3.41
CA LYS A 568 20.77 24.76 -4.26
C LYS A 568 22.22 25.25 -4.22
N THR A 569 22.88 25.10 -3.08
CA THR A 569 24.27 25.53 -2.85
C THR A 569 25.25 24.50 -3.41
N LYS A 570 25.03 23.21 -3.13
CA LYS A 570 25.90 22.16 -3.67
C LYS A 570 25.75 22.03 -5.18
N PHE A 571 24.56 22.26 -5.74
CA PHE A 571 24.33 22.23 -7.17
C PHE A 571 25.27 23.19 -7.91
N LYS A 572 25.28 24.47 -7.51
CA LYS A 572 26.13 25.52 -8.12
C LYS A 572 27.60 25.16 -8.18
N SER A 573 28.11 24.47 -7.16
CA SER A 573 29.53 24.10 -7.04
C SER A 573 29.88 22.74 -7.63
N ASN A 574 28.94 21.79 -7.69
CA ASN A 574 29.26 20.39 -8.00
C ASN A 574 28.65 19.83 -9.30
N TYR A 575 27.68 20.50 -9.95
CA TYR A 575 26.97 19.89 -11.09
C TYR A 575 27.93 19.48 -12.24
N SER A 576 28.95 20.29 -12.53
CA SER A 576 29.97 19.98 -13.54
C SER A 576 30.84 18.76 -13.18
N ARG A 577 31.07 18.50 -11.89
CA ARG A 577 31.78 17.31 -11.42
C ARG A 577 30.91 16.07 -11.60
N VAL A 578 29.62 16.17 -11.27
CA VAL A 578 28.68 15.06 -11.47
C VAL A 578 28.50 14.74 -12.95
N CYS A 579 28.31 15.74 -13.81
CA CYS A 579 28.24 15.54 -15.27
C CYS A 579 29.50 14.84 -15.84
N ARG A 580 30.69 15.10 -15.29
CA ARG A 580 31.94 14.41 -15.69
C ARG A 580 31.98 12.94 -15.29
N GLN A 581 31.40 12.60 -14.13
CA GLN A 581 31.45 11.26 -13.56
C GLN A 581 30.27 10.38 -14.01
N ALA A 582 29.16 11.00 -14.39
CA ALA A 582 27.93 10.33 -14.81
C ALA A 582 27.89 10.15 -16.33
N GLU A 583 28.54 9.08 -16.83
CA GLU A 583 28.59 8.77 -18.27
C GLU A 583 27.19 8.68 -18.92
N GLU A 584 26.22 8.10 -18.20
CA GLU A 584 24.86 7.87 -18.68
C GLU A 584 23.90 9.03 -18.39
N LEU A 585 24.35 10.12 -17.76
CA LEU A 585 23.51 11.30 -17.47
C LEU A 585 23.67 12.32 -18.59
N ASP A 586 22.58 12.65 -19.28
CA ASP A 586 22.62 13.57 -20.42
C ASP A 586 22.23 14.98 -19.99
N TYR A 587 21.19 15.11 -19.17
CA TYR A 587 20.67 16.40 -18.75
C TYR A 587 20.34 16.44 -17.26
N ILE A 588 20.53 17.61 -16.65
CA ILE A 588 20.03 17.91 -15.32
C ILE A 588 18.98 19.01 -15.44
N VAL A 589 17.84 18.81 -14.78
CA VAL A 589 16.80 19.83 -14.64
C VAL A 589 16.65 20.17 -13.16
N THR A 590 16.60 21.46 -12.86
CA THR A 590 16.47 21.97 -11.50
C THR A 590 15.82 23.35 -11.50
N THR A 591 15.32 23.80 -10.35
CA THR A 591 14.81 25.15 -10.13
C THR A 591 15.90 26.18 -9.84
N VAL A 592 17.16 25.73 -9.72
CA VAL A 592 18.32 26.60 -9.54
C VAL A 592 18.75 27.21 -10.88
N ASN A 593 18.74 28.55 -10.96
CA ASN A 593 19.36 29.27 -12.06
C ASN A 593 20.85 29.52 -11.81
N VAL A 594 21.71 29.04 -12.71
CA VAL A 594 23.13 29.38 -12.79
C VAL A 594 23.29 30.28 -14.03
N PRO A 595 23.52 31.60 -13.83
CA PRO A 595 23.55 32.56 -14.93
C PRO A 595 24.49 32.14 -16.06
N GLY A 596 23.97 32.15 -17.30
CA GLY A 596 24.73 31.84 -18.51
C GLY A 596 25.11 30.36 -18.70
N ARG A 597 24.54 29.44 -17.91
CA ARG A 597 24.84 27.99 -17.99
C ARG A 597 23.67 27.12 -18.41
N SER A 598 22.43 27.55 -18.19
CA SER A 598 21.25 26.81 -18.64
C SER A 598 21.07 26.97 -20.15
N ILE A 599 20.72 25.87 -20.83
CA ILE A 599 20.47 25.85 -22.28
C ILE A 599 19.01 26.14 -22.61
N ALA A 600 18.12 25.95 -21.65
CA ALA A 600 16.70 26.25 -21.78
C ALA A 600 16.07 26.54 -20.42
N HIS A 601 14.94 27.23 -20.46
CA HIS A 601 14.09 27.54 -19.31
C HIS A 601 12.65 27.18 -19.65
N TRP A 602 11.96 26.56 -18.70
CA TRP A 602 10.54 26.24 -18.80
C TRP A 602 9.84 26.74 -17.55
N ARG A 603 8.77 27.50 -17.74
CA ARG A 603 7.89 27.93 -16.67
C ARG A 603 6.65 27.06 -16.65
N SER A 604 6.44 26.34 -15.56
CA SER A 604 5.25 25.51 -15.36
C SER A 604 4.00 26.38 -15.19
N ALA A 605 2.89 25.96 -15.80
CA ALA A 605 1.58 26.57 -15.61
C ALA A 605 1.03 26.35 -14.19
N VAL A 606 1.50 25.31 -13.50
CA VAL A 606 1.13 24.99 -12.13
C VAL A 606 2.39 25.05 -11.27
N PRO A 607 2.44 25.86 -10.20
CA PRO A 607 3.59 25.85 -9.31
C PRO A 607 3.75 24.53 -8.57
N ILE A 608 5.00 24.13 -8.36
CA ILE A 608 5.34 23.28 -7.22
C ILE A 608 5.37 24.21 -6.02
N VAL A 609 4.67 23.85 -4.96
CA VAL A 609 4.75 24.59 -3.70
C VAL A 609 5.53 23.71 -2.73
N GLU A 610 6.59 24.27 -2.17
CA GLU A 610 7.36 23.69 -1.08
C GLU A 610 7.12 24.56 0.15
N THR A 611 7.04 23.97 1.32
CA THR A 611 6.84 24.72 2.56
C THR A 611 8.07 24.49 3.42
N HIS A 612 8.78 25.56 3.77
CA HIS A 612 9.94 25.51 4.67
C HIS A 612 9.54 25.97 6.04
N ILE A 613 10.09 25.34 7.08
CA ILE A 613 9.87 25.74 8.46
C ILE A 613 11.09 26.53 8.92
N LEU A 614 10.85 27.75 9.36
CA LEU A 614 11.88 28.63 9.87
C LEU A 614 12.25 28.22 11.30
N GLU A 615 13.45 28.61 11.75
CA GLU A 615 13.97 28.25 13.08
C GLU A 615 13.07 28.71 14.25
N ASP A 616 12.22 29.72 14.01
CA ASP A 616 11.25 30.25 14.96
C ASP A 616 9.92 29.46 15.01
N GLY A 617 9.79 28.41 14.20
CA GLY A 617 8.59 27.57 14.09
C GLY A 617 7.48 28.15 13.21
N THR A 618 7.72 29.30 12.55
CA THR A 618 6.87 29.78 11.46
C THR A 618 7.19 29.05 10.16
N PHE A 619 6.34 29.21 9.14
CA PHE A 619 6.52 28.53 7.85
C PHE A 619 6.49 29.54 6.70
N GLU A 620 7.28 29.29 5.67
CA GLU A 620 7.24 29.99 4.39
C GLU A 620 6.85 29.02 3.27
N GLU A 621 5.93 29.44 2.39
CA GLU A 621 5.62 28.68 1.17
C GLU A 621 6.46 29.23 0.02
N ILE A 622 7.41 28.43 -0.47
CA ILE A 622 8.19 28.71 -1.67
C ILE A 622 7.45 28.08 -2.84
N SER A 623 6.97 28.94 -3.74
CA SER A 623 6.34 28.51 -4.98
C SER A 623 7.37 28.52 -6.11
N GLU A 624 7.70 27.34 -6.62
CA GLU A 624 8.63 27.16 -7.73
C GLU A 624 7.86 26.88 -9.03
N GLN A 625 8.06 27.74 -10.02
CA GLN A 625 7.48 27.59 -11.36
C GLN A 625 8.55 27.47 -12.45
N ASP A 626 9.76 27.93 -12.17
CA ASP A 626 10.81 28.10 -13.15
C ASP A 626 11.81 26.93 -13.05
N PHE A 627 11.93 26.18 -14.15
CA PHE A 627 12.87 25.06 -14.29
C PHE A 627 13.91 25.40 -15.33
N TYR A 628 15.16 25.01 -15.07
CA TYR A 628 16.32 25.27 -15.92
C TYR A 628 16.96 23.96 -16.34
N LEU A 629 17.22 23.83 -17.64
CA LEU A 629 17.83 22.65 -18.26
C LEU A 629 19.35 22.87 -18.44
N TYR A 630 20.14 21.90 -18.01
CA TYR A 630 21.60 21.87 -18.13
C TYR A 630 22.05 20.65 -18.93
N ASP A 631 22.93 20.86 -19.91
CA ASP A 631 23.53 19.79 -20.72
C ASP A 631 24.82 19.28 -20.08
N CYS A 632 24.89 17.97 -19.80
CA CYS A 632 26.10 17.35 -19.26
C CYS A 632 27.13 17.01 -20.35
N GLY A 633 26.75 16.99 -21.64
CA GLY A 633 27.61 16.65 -22.77
C GLY A 633 28.87 17.51 -22.88
N GLU A 634 28.76 18.81 -22.60
CA GLU A 634 29.89 19.76 -22.62
C GLU A 634 31.02 19.36 -21.67
N PHE A 635 30.69 18.66 -20.58
CA PHE A 635 31.65 18.26 -19.55
C PHE A 635 32.27 16.89 -19.82
N LYS A 636 31.61 16.03 -20.60
CA LYS A 636 32.12 14.71 -20.98
C LYS A 636 33.30 14.82 -21.94
N VAL A 637 33.26 15.78 -22.88
CA VAL A 637 34.33 16.00 -23.88
C VAL A 637 35.63 16.47 -23.22
N LYS A 638 35.56 17.36 -22.21
CA LYS A 638 36.74 17.86 -21.49
C LYS A 638 37.51 16.79 -20.70
N ALA A 639 36.82 15.80 -20.15
CA ALA A 639 37.44 14.74 -19.37
C ALA A 639 38.31 13.81 -20.24
N ALA A 640 37.96 13.61 -21.52
CA ALA A 640 38.75 12.80 -22.45
C ALA A 640 40.06 13.51 -22.87
N THR A 641 40.07 14.85 -22.95
CA THR A 641 41.28 15.63 -23.22
C THR A 641 42.23 15.75 -22.03
N ASP A 642 41.71 15.76 -20.78
CA ASP A 642 42.54 15.87 -19.58
C ASP A 642 43.17 14.52 -19.14
N GLN A 643 42.69 13.38 -19.64
CA GLN A 643 43.31 12.06 -19.42
C GLN A 643 44.34 11.67 -20.51
N GLY A 644 44.52 12.53 -21.52
CA GLY A 644 45.43 12.32 -22.64
C GLY A 644 46.74 13.12 -22.57
N ASN A 645 47.07 13.75 -21.43
CA ASN A 645 48.31 14.49 -21.19
C ASN A 645 49.09 13.93 -20.00
#